data_AF-A0A660QXV8-F1
#
_entry.id   AF-A0A660QXV8-F1
#
_cell.length_a   1.000
_cell.length_b   1.000
_cell.length_c   1.000
_cell.angle_alpha   90.00
_cell.angle_beta   90.00
_cell.angle_gamma   90.00
#
_symmetry.space_group_name_H-M   'P 1'
#
loop_
_entity.id
_entity.type
_entity.pdbx_description
1 polymer ?
#
loop_
_entity_poly.entity_id
_entity_poly.type
_entity_poly.pdbx_seq_one_letter_code
_entity_poly.pdbx_strand_id
1 'polypeptide(L)'
;MIGWIYPESCVDEQTIQAYSNNHAEFIAKYDSACGGIADYFATSFPSGAKVLDIGCGSGRDLRILHEMGYTADGIDPCPEFVESISNRMCQYGATVEVASLPSLKSVEDGSYDAVLCSAVLMHLPEEQLFDAAFSIRRIFHEKGRLLISIPLQGEGATLESDGRLFNGVSPDQIELLFERIGFRLISRWDSEDALGRAGRQWASLLFELESRSGSRPIDTIESVLNKDRKVATYKLALFRSLAEIAVTNYNLAEWTHSGRIKVPISALADKWVEYYWPIIESDKNIPQNTGKPITFRTQLDDLVQYYKKLGGISSFSAEYRNGELSTEGNRLHRLLLQKVKTAIKQPVYHAGGGEHLVFQYDPNDRTVLVGCDIWKELSLMGTWIQDATILRWAELTAKISGDRIKPSDVIDCLLTVPETKRVVHAAKKFYDSLADKRCVWSDQSILREYDLDHAIPFSLWKNNDLWNLLPANSKVNGKKRDKLPEQELIKRRRDCIVDYWSKINDAYPARFKYEAEKFVGIGNFTASNWENRLFSTFSEAIEITAIQRGIERWNIPAASSSTAMMEQATQKISLVVHDEIDVSEQYSSCVPFFSLQAAAGAFSDGQEVEPENEPEGWVEVDTFRRLEKGMFVAQVVGHSMEPRIPDGSFCLFQSPVTGSRSGRIVLVQHHEISDPDHGGRYTVKQYESTKRVPSDESQLEWGHESIVFKPFNKDYDDIPFEGDPEDLIVVAEFLEVLDG
;
A
#
# COMPACT_ATOMS: atom_id res chain seq x y z
N MET A 1 42.74 -0.88 -30.90
CA MET A 1 42.69 -2.18 -30.21
C MET A 1 43.79 -2.17 -29.14
N ILE A 2 43.45 -1.74 -27.94
CA ILE A 2 44.22 -2.01 -26.73
C ILE A 2 43.30 -2.93 -25.95
N GLY A 3 43.62 -4.21 -25.94
CA GLY A 3 42.87 -5.20 -25.19
C GLY A 3 43.07 -4.93 -23.71
N TRP A 4 42.00 -4.58 -23.02
CA TRP A 4 41.97 -4.63 -21.57
C TRP A 4 41.96 -6.11 -21.19
N ILE A 5 43.14 -6.63 -20.82
CA ILE A 5 43.27 -7.91 -20.17
C ILE A 5 42.76 -7.68 -18.73
N TYR A 6 41.54 -8.14 -18.44
CA TYR A 6 41.10 -8.28 -17.06
C TYR A 6 42.03 -9.32 -16.40
N PRO A 7 42.67 -9.02 -15.26
CA PRO A 7 43.45 -10.02 -14.54
C PRO A 7 42.55 -11.19 -14.14
N GLU A 8 43.03 -12.41 -14.34
CA GLU A 8 42.25 -13.65 -14.11
C GLU A 8 42.09 -14.00 -12.62
N SER A 9 42.76 -13.31 -11.68
CA SER A 9 42.45 -13.37 -10.24
C SER A 9 41.90 -12.03 -9.74
N CYS A 10 40.60 -12.00 -9.49
CA CYS A 10 39.86 -10.86 -8.93
C CYS A 10 39.24 -11.23 -7.57
N VAL A 11 40.00 -11.86 -6.68
CA VAL A 11 39.57 -12.15 -5.30
C VAL A 11 40.63 -11.63 -4.36
N ASP A 12 40.28 -11.24 -3.14
CA ASP A 12 41.27 -10.91 -2.12
C ASP A 12 42.07 -12.18 -1.76
N GLU A 13 43.23 -12.34 -2.38
CA GLU A 13 44.10 -13.52 -2.23
C GLU A 13 44.54 -13.72 -0.77
N GLN A 14 44.64 -12.63 0.00
CA GLN A 14 44.99 -12.68 1.43
C GLN A 14 43.88 -13.34 2.26
N THR A 15 42.61 -13.02 1.98
CA THR A 15 41.46 -13.67 2.61
C THR A 15 41.41 -15.16 2.29
N ILE A 16 41.60 -15.56 1.02
CA ILE A 16 41.64 -16.98 0.66
C ILE A 16 42.80 -17.69 1.38
N GLN A 17 43.99 -17.08 1.39
CA GLN A 17 45.15 -17.66 2.05
C GLN A 17 44.93 -17.81 3.56
N ALA A 18 44.26 -16.85 4.21
CA ALA A 18 43.92 -16.92 5.62
C ALA A 18 42.98 -18.09 5.92
N TYR A 19 41.98 -18.33 5.07
CA TYR A 19 41.10 -19.49 5.18
C TYR A 19 41.82 -20.81 4.89
N SER A 20 42.62 -20.87 3.82
CA SER A 20 43.41 -22.05 3.44
C SER A 20 44.40 -22.47 4.53
N ASN A 21 45.15 -21.52 5.09
CA ASN A 21 46.14 -21.79 6.15
C ASN A 21 45.51 -22.36 7.43
N ASN A 22 44.25 -22.00 7.72
CA ASN A 22 43.57 -22.35 8.97
C ASN A 22 42.31 -23.20 8.75
N HIS A 23 42.17 -23.86 7.59
CA HIS A 23 40.93 -24.52 7.16
C HIS A 23 40.42 -25.55 8.18
N ALA A 24 41.30 -26.35 8.79
CA ALA A 24 40.91 -27.35 9.79
C ALA A 24 40.31 -26.72 11.05
N GLU A 25 40.87 -25.60 11.53
CA GLU A 25 40.34 -24.87 12.68
C GLU A 25 38.99 -24.22 12.35
N PHE A 26 38.87 -23.63 11.15
CA PHE A 26 37.62 -23.06 10.68
C PHE A 26 36.52 -24.12 10.51
N ILE A 27 36.83 -25.30 9.96
CA ILE A 27 35.86 -26.42 9.87
C ILE A 27 35.34 -26.77 11.26
N ALA A 28 36.23 -27.02 12.23
CA ALA A 28 35.82 -27.38 13.57
C ALA A 28 34.96 -26.29 14.24
N LYS A 29 35.35 -25.03 14.06
CA LYS A 29 34.63 -23.87 14.58
C LYS A 29 33.24 -23.73 13.96
N TYR A 30 33.14 -23.81 12.64
CA TYR A 30 31.87 -23.65 11.93
C TYR A 30 30.93 -24.82 12.18
N ASP A 31 31.43 -26.06 12.20
CA ASP A 31 30.63 -27.25 12.53
C ASP A 31 30.06 -27.19 13.97
N SER A 32 30.73 -26.49 14.89
CA SER A 32 30.26 -26.29 16.27
C SER A 32 29.18 -25.21 16.43
N ALA A 33 28.94 -24.38 15.41
CA ALA A 33 27.93 -23.33 15.49
C ALA A 33 26.51 -23.92 15.46
N CYS A 34 25.62 -23.41 16.32
CA CYS A 34 24.20 -23.74 16.35
C CYS A 34 23.36 -22.53 15.93
N GLY A 35 22.30 -22.75 15.15
CA GLY A 35 21.40 -21.70 14.67
C GLY A 35 22.04 -20.73 13.66
N GLY A 36 21.59 -19.48 13.68
CA GLY A 36 22.05 -18.41 12.80
C GLY A 36 21.23 -18.34 11.52
N ILE A 37 21.86 -18.16 10.35
CA ILE A 37 21.12 -18.07 9.09
C ILE A 37 20.32 -19.36 8.76
N ALA A 38 20.76 -20.50 9.31
CA ALA A 38 20.12 -21.80 9.13
C ALA A 38 18.69 -21.85 9.68
N ASP A 39 18.37 -21.04 10.71
CA ASP A 39 17.04 -20.99 11.32
C ASP A 39 15.98 -20.46 10.33
N TYR A 40 16.41 -19.74 9.30
CA TYR A 40 15.51 -19.15 8.32
C TYR A 40 15.26 -20.02 7.08
N PHE A 41 16.03 -21.10 6.85
CA PHE A 41 15.98 -21.88 5.60
C PHE A 41 14.57 -22.35 5.22
N ALA A 42 13.80 -22.89 6.19
CA ALA A 42 12.44 -23.38 5.96
C ALA A 42 11.48 -22.28 5.46
N THR A 43 11.62 -21.06 6.01
CA THR A 43 10.83 -19.90 5.58
C THR A 43 11.36 -19.29 4.29
N SER A 44 12.67 -19.36 4.10
CA SER A 44 13.40 -18.72 3.01
C SER A 44 13.30 -19.48 1.69
N PHE A 45 13.22 -20.81 1.68
CA PHE A 45 13.29 -21.58 0.43
C PHE A 45 12.07 -22.49 0.20
N PRO A 46 11.52 -22.56 -1.04
CA PRO A 46 10.38 -23.43 -1.35
C PRO A 46 10.74 -24.89 -1.12
N SER A 47 9.81 -25.69 -0.58
CA SER A 47 10.04 -27.12 -0.32
C SER A 47 10.59 -27.85 -1.55
N GLY A 48 11.70 -28.59 -1.38
CA GLY A 48 12.34 -29.35 -2.45
C GLY A 48 13.09 -28.51 -3.49
N ALA A 49 13.29 -27.21 -3.24
CA ALA A 49 14.07 -26.34 -4.11
C ALA A 49 15.50 -26.87 -4.34
N LYS A 50 16.04 -26.59 -5.53
CA LYS A 50 17.46 -26.76 -5.81
C LYS A 50 18.23 -25.50 -5.36
N VAL A 51 19.16 -25.69 -4.42
CA VAL A 51 19.89 -24.62 -3.72
C VAL A 51 21.36 -24.63 -4.11
N LEU A 52 21.96 -23.46 -4.35
CA LEU A 52 23.41 -23.30 -4.40
C LEU A 52 23.90 -22.59 -3.13
N ASP A 53 24.82 -23.18 -2.39
CA ASP A 53 25.52 -22.53 -1.28
C ASP A 53 26.85 -21.94 -1.77
N ILE A 54 26.92 -20.60 -1.84
CA ILE A 54 28.09 -19.85 -2.27
C ILE A 54 28.94 -19.53 -1.04
N GLY A 55 30.20 -19.98 -1.05
CA GLY A 55 31.11 -19.91 0.10
C GLY A 55 30.77 -20.96 1.16
N CYS A 56 30.53 -22.19 0.72
CA CYS A 56 29.99 -23.26 1.58
C CYS A 56 30.92 -23.66 2.74
N GLY A 57 32.22 -23.34 2.70
CA GLY A 57 33.17 -23.49 3.80
C GLY A 57 33.19 -24.90 4.41
N SER A 58 32.65 -25.04 5.62
CA SER A 58 32.55 -26.35 6.29
C SER A 58 31.45 -27.25 5.72
N GLY A 59 30.59 -26.79 4.80
CA GLY A 59 29.43 -27.58 4.34
C GLY A 59 28.42 -27.90 5.45
N ARG A 60 28.48 -27.20 6.59
CA ARG A 60 27.47 -27.27 7.65
C ARG A 60 26.09 -26.93 7.08
N ASP A 61 25.98 -25.81 6.40
CA ASP A 61 24.71 -25.31 5.90
C ASP A 61 24.18 -26.20 4.75
N LEU A 62 25.07 -26.69 3.87
CA LEU A 62 24.75 -27.76 2.91
C LEU A 62 24.13 -28.99 3.57
N ARG A 63 24.74 -29.50 4.65
CA ARG A 63 24.20 -30.66 5.38
C ARG A 63 22.80 -30.38 5.92
N ILE A 64 22.60 -29.22 6.55
CA ILE A 64 21.30 -28.83 7.11
C ILE A 64 20.24 -28.72 6.00
N LEU A 65 20.58 -28.12 4.86
CA LEU A 65 19.68 -28.05 3.70
C LEU A 65 19.24 -29.44 3.22
N HIS A 66 20.17 -30.40 3.12
CA HIS A 66 19.83 -31.78 2.76
C HIS A 66 18.98 -32.49 3.81
N GLU A 67 19.29 -32.30 5.10
CA GLU A 67 18.50 -32.83 6.22
C GLU A 67 17.06 -32.27 6.23
N MET A 68 16.85 -31.06 5.72
CA MET A 68 15.55 -30.42 5.54
C MET A 68 14.84 -30.81 4.22
N GLY A 69 15.46 -31.63 3.37
CA GLY A 69 14.87 -32.14 2.13
C GLY A 69 15.10 -31.29 0.87
N TYR A 70 16.03 -30.34 0.91
CA TYR A 70 16.46 -29.60 -0.28
C TYR A 70 17.52 -30.37 -1.08
N THR A 71 17.65 -30.07 -2.37
CA THR A 71 18.80 -30.53 -3.17
C THR A 71 19.83 -29.41 -3.21
N ALA A 72 20.92 -29.52 -2.45
CA ALA A 72 21.91 -28.45 -2.34
C ALA A 72 23.27 -28.84 -2.95
N ASP A 73 23.81 -27.97 -3.80
CA ASP A 73 25.19 -27.99 -4.30
C ASP A 73 25.99 -26.84 -3.67
N GLY A 74 27.31 -26.97 -3.59
CA GLY A 74 28.19 -26.00 -2.92
C GLY A 74 29.35 -25.52 -3.80
N ILE A 75 29.73 -24.26 -3.61
CA ILE A 75 30.99 -23.73 -4.16
C ILE A 75 31.78 -22.99 -3.09
N ASP A 76 33.11 -23.08 -3.15
CA ASP A 76 34.00 -22.32 -2.28
C ASP A 76 35.31 -21.95 -3.01
N PRO A 77 35.88 -20.74 -2.79
CA PRO A 77 37.15 -20.37 -3.39
C PRO A 77 38.36 -21.12 -2.83
N CYS A 78 38.27 -21.72 -1.63
CA CYS A 78 39.36 -22.43 -0.98
C CYS A 78 39.36 -23.93 -1.37
N PRO A 79 40.37 -24.41 -2.13
CA PRO A 79 40.45 -25.81 -2.53
C PRO A 79 40.51 -26.77 -1.35
N GLU A 80 41.14 -26.39 -0.24
CA GLU A 80 41.26 -27.22 0.95
C GLU A 80 39.91 -27.45 1.65
N PHE A 81 39.01 -26.46 1.66
CA PHE A 81 37.62 -26.68 2.11
C PHE A 81 36.91 -27.65 1.18
N VAL A 82 36.95 -27.41 -0.13
CA VAL A 82 36.29 -28.28 -1.13
C VAL A 82 36.77 -29.73 -0.99
N GLU A 83 38.08 -29.98 -0.93
CA GLU A 83 38.64 -31.32 -0.74
C GLU A 83 38.17 -31.96 0.58
N SER A 84 38.23 -31.20 1.69
CA SER A 84 37.85 -31.69 3.02
C SER A 84 36.37 -32.07 3.11
N ILE A 85 35.49 -31.33 2.44
CA ILE A 85 34.04 -31.55 2.56
C ILE A 85 33.46 -32.44 1.46
N SER A 86 34.11 -32.58 0.30
CA SER A 86 33.59 -33.34 -0.84
C SER A 86 33.18 -34.76 -0.47
N ASN A 87 34.01 -35.48 0.30
CA ASN A 87 33.73 -36.85 0.72
C ASN A 87 32.49 -36.96 1.61
N ARG A 88 32.31 -36.04 2.58
CA ARG A 88 31.14 -36.04 3.46
C ARG A 88 29.88 -35.56 2.74
N MET A 89 30.00 -34.71 1.74
CA MET A 89 28.86 -34.19 0.97
C MET A 89 28.37 -35.17 -0.10
N CYS A 90 29.26 -36.03 -0.62
CA CYS A 90 28.92 -37.07 -1.59
C CYS A 90 27.84 -38.04 -1.08
N GLN A 91 27.77 -38.30 0.24
CA GLN A 91 26.73 -39.17 0.83
C GLN A 91 25.31 -38.59 0.70
N TYR A 92 25.20 -37.27 0.51
CA TYR A 92 23.94 -36.56 0.25
C TYR A 92 23.69 -36.36 -1.26
N GLY A 93 24.58 -36.83 -2.13
CA GLY A 93 24.51 -36.59 -3.57
C GLY A 93 24.82 -35.15 -3.99
N ALA A 94 25.39 -34.34 -3.08
CA ALA A 94 25.76 -32.95 -3.34
C ALA A 94 27.06 -32.85 -4.14
N THR A 95 27.11 -31.90 -5.09
CA THR A 95 28.34 -31.53 -5.79
C THR A 95 29.00 -30.35 -5.09
N VAL A 96 30.31 -30.42 -4.84
CA VAL A 96 31.09 -29.32 -4.27
C VAL A 96 32.24 -28.98 -5.21
N GLU A 97 32.36 -27.73 -5.64
CA GLU A 97 33.35 -27.29 -6.62
C GLU A 97 34.14 -26.06 -6.17
N VAL A 98 35.38 -25.93 -6.68
CA VAL A 98 36.17 -24.71 -6.51
C VAL A 98 35.67 -23.65 -7.48
N ALA A 99 35.01 -22.62 -6.96
CA ALA A 99 34.59 -21.44 -7.71
C ALA A 99 34.48 -20.22 -6.78
N SER A 100 34.58 -19.02 -7.35
CA SER A 100 34.60 -17.78 -6.56
C SER A 100 33.74 -16.70 -7.16
N LEU A 101 33.11 -15.90 -6.30
CA LEU A 101 32.68 -14.55 -6.68
C LEU A 101 33.92 -13.67 -6.97
N PRO A 102 33.80 -12.66 -7.85
CA PRO A 102 32.58 -12.22 -8.54
C PRO A 102 32.19 -13.05 -9.79
N SER A 103 32.93 -14.11 -10.15
CA SER A 103 32.76 -14.83 -11.42
C SER A 103 32.30 -16.29 -11.25
N LEU A 104 31.01 -16.55 -11.47
CA LEU A 104 30.41 -17.89 -11.38
C LEU A 104 30.36 -18.65 -12.72
N LYS A 105 31.40 -18.57 -13.56
CA LYS A 105 31.40 -19.10 -14.94
C LYS A 105 31.15 -20.61 -15.05
N SER A 106 31.51 -21.40 -14.04
CA SER A 106 31.24 -22.84 -14.00
C SER A 106 29.76 -23.17 -13.74
N VAL A 107 29.00 -22.20 -13.22
CA VAL A 107 27.58 -22.38 -12.88
C VAL A 107 26.70 -21.95 -14.06
N GLU A 108 25.81 -22.84 -14.50
CA GLU A 108 24.90 -22.57 -15.62
C GLU A 108 23.84 -21.50 -15.29
N ASP A 109 23.48 -20.70 -16.28
CA ASP A 109 22.43 -19.67 -16.16
C ASP A 109 21.06 -20.29 -15.86
N GLY A 110 20.39 -19.82 -14.79
CA GLY A 110 19.04 -20.28 -14.44
C GLY A 110 18.98 -21.76 -14.14
N SER A 111 19.86 -22.22 -13.26
CA SER A 111 20.02 -23.62 -12.86
C SER A 111 19.63 -23.89 -11.39
N TYR A 112 19.27 -22.84 -10.64
CA TYR A 112 18.90 -22.90 -9.23
C TYR A 112 17.61 -22.13 -8.93
N ASP A 113 16.82 -22.68 -8.01
CA ASP A 113 15.62 -22.06 -7.46
C ASP A 113 15.95 -21.13 -6.28
N ALA A 114 17.03 -21.45 -5.57
CA ALA A 114 17.47 -20.75 -4.38
C ALA A 114 19.00 -20.63 -4.33
N VAL A 115 19.49 -19.55 -3.72
CA VAL A 115 20.92 -19.34 -3.45
C VAL A 115 21.09 -18.92 -2.00
N LEU A 116 22.01 -19.58 -1.30
CA LEU A 116 22.53 -19.19 -0.01
C LEU A 116 23.88 -18.50 -0.21
N CYS A 117 24.09 -17.36 0.44
CA CYS A 117 25.35 -16.62 0.42
C CYS A 117 25.63 -16.12 1.84
N SER A 118 26.08 -17.04 2.70
CA SER A 118 26.24 -16.80 4.13
C SER A 118 27.63 -16.27 4.46
N ALA A 119 27.73 -15.06 5.01
CA ALA A 119 28.99 -14.45 5.44
C ALA A 119 30.08 -14.37 4.34
N VAL A 120 29.68 -14.17 3.08
CA VAL A 120 30.62 -14.13 1.93
C VAL A 120 30.86 -12.73 1.39
N LEU A 121 29.81 -11.96 1.10
CA LEU A 121 29.94 -10.71 0.35
C LEU A 121 30.83 -9.67 1.06
N MET A 122 30.91 -9.73 2.38
CA MET A 122 31.82 -8.93 3.22
C MET A 122 33.30 -9.12 2.88
N HIS A 123 33.68 -10.26 2.29
CA HIS A 123 35.06 -10.60 1.92
C HIS A 123 35.46 -10.14 0.51
N LEU A 124 34.54 -9.56 -0.25
CA LEU A 124 34.84 -9.03 -1.58
C LEU A 124 35.25 -7.56 -1.49
N PRO A 125 36.25 -7.12 -2.27
CA PRO A 125 36.47 -5.69 -2.52
C PRO A 125 35.18 -4.99 -2.97
N GLU A 126 34.96 -3.76 -2.49
CA GLU A 126 33.72 -3.02 -2.73
C GLU A 126 33.41 -2.88 -4.23
N GLU A 127 34.45 -2.64 -5.05
CA GLU A 127 34.34 -2.51 -6.50
C GLU A 127 33.88 -3.78 -7.23
N GLN A 128 33.89 -4.95 -6.57
CA GLN A 128 33.48 -6.23 -7.14
C GLN A 128 32.08 -6.67 -6.71
N LEU A 129 31.48 -6.01 -5.71
CA LEU A 129 30.17 -6.38 -5.17
C LEU A 129 29.09 -6.38 -6.26
N PHE A 130 29.15 -5.43 -7.19
CA PHE A 130 28.20 -5.37 -8.30
C PHE A 130 28.33 -6.56 -9.26
N ASP A 131 29.54 -6.90 -9.67
CA ASP A 131 29.78 -8.03 -10.57
C ASP A 131 29.39 -9.36 -9.89
N ALA A 132 29.64 -9.49 -8.58
CA ALA A 132 29.20 -10.62 -7.78
C ALA A 132 27.67 -10.73 -7.73
N ALA A 133 26.98 -9.64 -7.40
CA ALA A 133 25.51 -9.60 -7.38
C ALA A 133 24.91 -9.94 -8.75
N PHE A 134 25.52 -9.46 -9.83
CA PHE A 134 25.08 -9.77 -11.20
C PHE A 134 25.31 -11.24 -11.58
N SER A 135 26.43 -11.83 -11.17
CA SER A 135 26.69 -13.26 -11.34
C SER A 135 25.72 -14.14 -10.56
N ILE A 136 25.37 -13.76 -9.33
CA ILE A 136 24.34 -14.43 -8.51
C ILE A 136 22.97 -14.34 -9.19
N ARG A 137 22.62 -13.16 -9.70
CA ARG A 137 21.35 -12.95 -10.40
C ARG A 137 21.18 -13.89 -11.61
N ARG A 138 22.25 -14.11 -12.38
CA ARG A 138 22.24 -14.91 -13.61
C ARG A 138 21.84 -16.37 -13.39
N ILE A 139 22.20 -16.95 -12.26
CA ILE A 139 22.05 -18.39 -11.99
C ILE A 139 20.64 -18.79 -11.51
N PHE A 140 19.76 -17.81 -11.24
CA PHE A 140 18.39 -18.04 -10.81
C PHE A 140 17.40 -18.37 -11.94
N HIS A 141 16.44 -19.24 -11.62
CA HIS A 141 15.14 -19.30 -12.31
C HIS A 141 14.29 -18.04 -12.04
N GLU A 142 13.18 -17.88 -12.74
CA GLU A 142 12.19 -16.83 -12.39
C GLU A 142 11.67 -17.06 -10.96
N LYS A 143 11.49 -15.98 -10.19
CA LYS A 143 11.05 -16.03 -8.79
C LYS A 143 11.98 -16.79 -7.83
N GLY A 144 13.26 -16.87 -8.18
CA GLY A 144 14.27 -17.49 -7.30
C GLY A 144 14.50 -16.71 -6.01
N ARG A 145 14.90 -17.41 -4.94
CA ARG A 145 15.09 -16.84 -3.59
C ARG A 145 16.57 -16.77 -3.21
N LEU A 146 17.02 -15.58 -2.80
CA LEU A 146 18.39 -15.33 -2.36
C LEU A 146 18.41 -15.01 -0.86
N LEU A 147 19.12 -15.82 -0.08
CA LEU A 147 19.34 -15.56 1.34
C LEU A 147 20.81 -15.19 1.57
N ILE A 148 21.04 -13.99 2.11
CA ILE A 148 22.37 -13.45 2.40
C ILE A 148 22.50 -13.19 3.89
N SER A 149 23.67 -13.46 4.48
CA SER A 149 24.03 -12.91 5.80
C SER A 149 25.24 -12.00 5.71
N ILE A 150 25.16 -10.85 6.39
CA ILE A 150 26.29 -9.93 6.58
C ILE A 150 26.32 -9.39 8.02
N PRO A 151 27.45 -8.84 8.49
CA PRO A 151 27.51 -8.12 9.75
C PRO A 151 26.55 -6.91 9.78
N LEU A 152 25.87 -6.71 10.91
CA LEU A 152 24.90 -5.62 11.09
C LEU A 152 25.60 -4.24 11.17
N GLN A 153 26.78 -4.19 11.79
CA GLN A 153 27.55 -2.96 11.96
C GLN A 153 28.58 -2.85 10.83
N GLY A 154 28.36 -1.90 9.91
CA GLY A 154 29.30 -1.52 8.87
C GLY A 154 30.31 -0.51 9.41
N GLU A 155 31.39 -0.97 10.02
CA GLU A 155 32.59 -0.14 10.17
C GLU A 155 33.37 -0.30 8.85
N GLY A 156 33.67 0.80 8.16
CA GLY A 156 34.23 0.77 6.80
C GLY A 156 35.44 -0.15 6.63
N ALA A 157 35.79 -0.52 5.39
CA ALA A 157 36.70 -1.62 5.08
C ALA A 157 37.87 -1.84 6.07
N THR A 158 37.85 -2.97 6.77
CA THR A 158 38.88 -3.41 7.72
C THR A 158 39.59 -4.68 7.23
N LEU A 159 40.86 -4.81 7.58
CA LEU A 159 41.59 -6.09 7.51
C LEU A 159 41.71 -6.64 8.93
N GLU A 160 41.21 -7.85 9.15
CA GLU A 160 41.38 -8.57 10.41
C GLU A 160 42.87 -8.90 10.63
N SER A 161 43.25 -9.21 11.87
CA SER A 161 44.64 -9.55 12.21
C SER A 161 45.17 -10.80 11.49
N ASP A 162 44.27 -11.65 11.00
CA ASP A 162 44.58 -12.86 10.22
C ASP A 162 44.67 -12.61 8.70
N GLY A 163 44.47 -11.36 8.26
CA GLY A 163 44.57 -10.95 6.86
C GLY A 163 43.25 -10.98 6.08
N ARG A 164 42.12 -11.34 6.70
CA ARG A 164 40.82 -11.35 6.02
C ARG A 164 40.26 -9.94 5.84
N LEU A 165 39.76 -9.66 4.64
CA LEU A 165 39.04 -8.44 4.28
C LEU A 165 37.61 -8.48 4.81
N PHE A 166 37.17 -7.39 5.43
CA PHE A 166 35.79 -7.09 5.75
C PHE A 166 35.49 -5.72 5.17
N ASN A 167 34.78 -5.65 4.05
CA ASN A 167 34.59 -4.41 3.29
C ASN A 167 33.71 -3.35 3.98
N GLY A 168 33.03 -3.70 5.08
CA GLY A 168 32.21 -2.77 5.87
C GLY A 168 30.88 -2.40 5.24
N VAL A 169 30.42 -3.13 4.21
CA VAL A 169 29.12 -2.89 3.58
C VAL A 169 27.96 -3.12 4.56
N SER A 170 27.03 -2.18 4.64
CA SER A 170 25.85 -2.30 5.51
C SER A 170 24.73 -3.14 4.88
N PRO A 171 23.79 -3.66 5.70
CA PRO A 171 22.63 -4.39 5.18
C PRO A 171 21.82 -3.58 4.17
N ASP A 172 21.65 -2.28 4.43
CA ASP A 172 20.88 -1.37 3.56
C ASP A 172 21.60 -1.12 2.21
N GLN A 173 22.94 -1.14 2.19
CA GLN A 173 23.72 -1.07 0.95
C GLN A 173 23.58 -2.34 0.12
N ILE A 174 23.55 -3.51 0.76
CA ILE A 174 23.28 -4.80 0.11
C ILE A 174 21.85 -4.84 -0.44
N GLU A 175 20.87 -4.41 0.34
CA GLU A 175 19.48 -4.28 -0.09
C GLU A 175 19.37 -3.44 -1.37
N LEU A 176 19.90 -2.22 -1.35
CA LEU A 176 19.89 -1.34 -2.52
C LEU A 176 20.61 -1.97 -3.72
N LEU A 177 21.73 -2.68 -3.52
CA LEU A 177 22.48 -3.32 -4.58
C LEU A 177 21.64 -4.38 -5.31
N PHE A 178 20.99 -5.27 -4.57
CA PHE A 178 20.17 -6.34 -5.14
C PHE A 178 18.86 -5.81 -5.71
N GLU A 179 18.21 -4.83 -5.06
CA GLU A 179 16.98 -4.22 -5.58
C GLU A 179 17.19 -3.52 -6.93
N ARG A 180 18.33 -2.87 -7.12
CA ARG A 180 18.70 -2.22 -8.39
C ARG A 180 18.83 -3.18 -9.56
N ILE A 181 19.04 -4.47 -9.30
CA ILE A 181 19.16 -5.50 -10.34
C ILE A 181 17.93 -6.43 -10.39
N GLY A 182 16.82 -6.03 -9.77
CA GLY A 182 15.51 -6.67 -9.95
C GLY A 182 15.14 -7.70 -8.89
N PHE A 183 15.87 -7.76 -7.78
CA PHE A 183 15.39 -8.42 -6.57
C PHE A 183 14.44 -7.52 -5.80
N ARG A 184 13.62 -8.11 -4.95
CA ARG A 184 12.81 -7.41 -3.94
C ARG A 184 13.11 -8.03 -2.59
N LEU A 185 13.39 -7.20 -1.57
CA LEU A 185 13.52 -7.70 -0.21
C LEU A 185 12.15 -8.19 0.29
N ILE A 186 12.08 -9.44 0.76
CA ILE A 186 10.85 -10.02 1.30
C ILE A 186 10.89 -10.18 2.82
N SER A 187 12.07 -10.33 3.42
CA SER A 187 12.24 -10.40 4.88
C SER A 187 13.66 -10.03 5.29
N ARG A 188 13.80 -9.51 6.51
CA ARG A 188 15.06 -9.24 7.19
C ARG A 188 14.98 -9.72 8.62
N TRP A 189 16.05 -10.37 9.09
CA TRP A 189 16.20 -10.76 10.49
C TRP A 189 17.56 -10.31 11.01
N ASP A 190 17.54 -9.61 12.14
CA ASP A 190 18.77 -9.22 12.84
C ASP A 190 18.96 -10.19 14.01
N SER A 191 20.16 -10.74 14.16
CA SER A 191 20.47 -11.80 15.12
C SER A 191 21.82 -11.59 15.79
N GLU A 192 21.99 -12.20 16.97
CA GLU A 192 23.29 -12.29 17.62
C GLU A 192 24.25 -13.21 16.84
N ASP A 193 25.55 -13.09 17.10
CA ASP A 193 26.55 -13.96 16.49
C ASP A 193 26.42 -15.41 16.96
N ALA A 194 26.13 -16.33 16.05
CA ALA A 194 26.01 -17.77 16.33
C ALA A 194 27.31 -18.41 16.89
N LEU A 195 28.45 -17.71 16.76
CA LEU A 195 29.75 -18.09 17.32
C LEU A 195 30.05 -17.39 18.66
N GLY A 196 29.11 -16.60 19.19
CA GLY A 196 29.21 -15.92 20.49
C GLY A 196 30.28 -14.82 20.57
N ARG A 197 30.72 -14.24 19.44
CA ARG A 197 31.71 -13.16 19.45
C ARG A 197 31.09 -11.86 19.96
N ALA A 198 31.62 -11.36 21.08
CA ALA A 198 31.17 -10.13 21.70
C ALA A 198 31.16 -8.95 20.71
N GLY A 199 30.06 -8.21 20.67
CA GLY A 199 29.88 -7.02 19.82
C GLY A 199 29.60 -7.31 18.35
N ARG A 200 29.46 -8.57 17.92
CA ARG A 200 29.06 -8.90 16.55
C ARG A 200 27.57 -9.26 16.49
N GLN A 201 26.89 -8.64 15.54
CA GLN A 201 25.50 -8.91 15.18
C GLN A 201 25.42 -9.14 13.67
N TRP A 202 24.39 -9.85 13.23
CA TRP A 202 24.21 -10.24 11.84
C TRP A 202 22.85 -9.82 11.33
N ALA A 203 22.81 -9.36 10.09
CA ALA A 203 21.58 -9.21 9.32
C ALA A 203 21.48 -10.36 8.31
N SER A 204 20.35 -11.06 8.31
CA SER A 204 19.96 -12.04 7.31
C SER A 204 18.91 -11.42 6.40
N LEU A 205 19.21 -11.28 5.12
CA LEU A 205 18.37 -10.64 4.12
C LEU A 205 17.85 -11.68 3.13
N LEU A 206 16.54 -11.79 3.02
CA LEU A 206 15.87 -12.68 2.06
C LEU A 206 15.27 -11.86 0.92
N PHE A 207 15.71 -12.16 -0.30
CA PHE A 207 15.24 -11.54 -1.51
C PHE A 207 14.52 -12.53 -2.42
N GLU A 208 13.63 -12.01 -3.26
CA GLU A 208 12.98 -12.72 -4.37
C GLU A 208 13.29 -12.01 -5.69
N LEU A 209 13.69 -12.75 -6.72
CA LEU A 209 13.90 -12.21 -8.07
C LEU A 209 12.55 -12.02 -8.78
N GLU A 210 12.08 -10.78 -8.96
CA GLU A 210 10.76 -10.52 -9.54
C GLU A 210 10.64 -10.93 -11.00
N SER A 211 11.70 -10.71 -11.80
CA SER A 211 11.76 -11.11 -13.21
C SER A 211 13.20 -11.34 -13.69
N ARG A 212 13.39 -12.41 -14.47
CA ARG A 212 14.68 -12.72 -15.12
C ARG A 212 15.03 -11.71 -16.22
N SER A 213 14.05 -11.00 -16.80
CA SER A 213 14.32 -9.89 -17.72
C SER A 213 15.06 -8.71 -17.05
N GLY A 214 15.03 -8.66 -15.70
CA GLY A 214 15.74 -7.65 -14.90
C GLY A 214 15.19 -6.25 -14.99
N SER A 215 14.10 -6.06 -15.74
CA SER A 215 13.42 -4.79 -15.86
C SER A 215 12.32 -4.72 -14.82
N ARG A 216 12.45 -3.83 -13.84
CA ARG A 216 11.32 -3.46 -12.99
C ARG A 216 10.18 -2.93 -13.87
N PRO A 217 8.94 -2.89 -13.37
CA PRO A 217 7.82 -2.32 -14.12
C PRO A 217 8.16 -0.94 -14.69
N ILE A 218 8.79 -0.07 -13.89
CA ILE A 218 9.25 1.25 -14.35
C ILE A 218 10.29 1.20 -15.48
N ASP A 219 11.25 0.27 -15.42
CA ASP A 219 12.28 0.12 -16.46
C ASP A 219 11.65 -0.39 -17.77
N THR A 220 10.58 -1.19 -17.67
CA THR A 220 9.77 -1.63 -18.82
C THR A 220 9.04 -0.45 -19.45
N ILE A 221 8.37 0.37 -18.65
CA ILE A 221 7.73 1.62 -19.11
C ILE A 221 8.77 2.52 -19.80
N GLU A 222 9.92 2.73 -19.15
CA GLU A 222 10.98 3.56 -19.70
C GLU A 222 11.53 3.01 -21.02
N SER A 223 11.81 1.71 -21.08
CA SER A 223 12.30 1.00 -22.27
C SER A 223 11.34 1.21 -23.45
N VAL A 224 10.03 1.07 -23.24
CA VAL A 224 9.03 1.29 -24.30
C VAL A 224 8.96 2.76 -24.72
N LEU A 225 9.09 3.70 -23.79
CA LEU A 225 9.10 5.14 -24.09
C LEU A 225 10.40 5.60 -24.81
N ASN A 226 11.53 4.92 -24.58
CA ASN A 226 12.85 5.32 -25.07
C ASN A 226 13.35 4.55 -26.30
N LYS A 227 13.26 3.22 -26.32
CA LYS A 227 13.98 2.35 -27.27
C LYS A 227 13.30 2.20 -28.64
N ASP A 228 12.05 2.62 -28.75
CA ASP A 228 11.28 2.36 -29.95
C ASP A 228 11.51 3.41 -31.05
N ARG A 229 11.53 2.98 -32.32
CA ARG A 229 11.66 3.90 -33.47
C ARG A 229 10.47 4.86 -33.42
N LYS A 230 10.73 6.12 -33.06
CA LYS A 230 9.71 7.14 -32.83
C LYS A 230 9.14 7.67 -34.14
N VAL A 231 8.34 6.86 -34.83
CA VAL A 231 7.67 7.24 -36.08
C VAL A 231 6.41 8.07 -35.77
N ALA A 232 5.68 7.81 -34.68
CA ALA A 232 4.46 8.52 -34.30
C ALA A 232 4.32 8.74 -32.78
N THR A 233 3.51 9.73 -32.36
CA THR A 233 3.29 10.10 -30.95
C THR A 233 2.35 9.16 -30.18
N TYR A 234 1.83 8.09 -30.83
CA TYR A 234 0.84 7.17 -30.26
C TYR A 234 1.27 6.45 -28.97
N LYS A 235 2.55 6.11 -28.81
CA LYS A 235 3.04 5.46 -27.57
C LYS A 235 2.94 6.40 -26.37
N LEU A 236 3.27 7.66 -26.59
CA LEU A 236 3.19 8.71 -25.57
C LEU A 236 1.74 8.96 -25.19
N ALA A 237 0.84 9.00 -26.17
CA ALA A 237 -0.60 9.08 -25.93
C ALA A 237 -1.14 7.88 -25.16
N LEU A 238 -0.70 6.65 -25.48
CA LEU A 238 -1.11 5.44 -24.76
C LEU A 238 -0.71 5.50 -23.28
N PHE A 239 0.58 5.71 -22.99
CA PHE A 239 1.06 5.77 -21.61
C PHE A 239 0.47 6.93 -20.83
N ARG A 240 0.32 8.12 -21.44
CA ARG A 240 -0.34 9.25 -20.81
C ARG A 240 -1.77 8.91 -20.41
N SER A 241 -2.56 8.35 -21.35
CA SER A 241 -3.95 7.97 -21.07
C SER A 241 -4.08 6.86 -20.03
N LEU A 242 -3.18 5.86 -20.03
CA LEU A 242 -3.19 4.80 -19.03
C LEU A 242 -2.81 5.33 -17.65
N ALA A 243 -1.76 6.16 -17.55
CA ALA A 243 -1.33 6.78 -16.31
C ALA A 243 -2.39 7.73 -15.74
N GLU A 244 -3.10 8.47 -16.60
CA GLU A 244 -4.19 9.34 -16.16
C GLU A 244 -5.38 8.54 -15.63
N ILE A 245 -5.81 7.50 -16.35
CA ILE A 245 -6.88 6.62 -15.89
C ILE A 245 -6.49 5.91 -14.59
N ALA A 246 -5.26 5.41 -14.46
CA ALA A 246 -4.79 4.73 -13.24
C ALA A 246 -4.77 5.65 -12.00
N VAL A 247 -4.69 6.97 -12.18
CA VAL A 247 -4.67 7.94 -11.07
C VAL A 247 -6.07 8.44 -10.72
N THR A 248 -6.90 8.80 -11.72
CA THR A 248 -8.17 9.51 -11.47
C THR A 248 -9.43 8.72 -11.82
N ASN A 249 -9.31 7.63 -12.58
CA ASN A 249 -10.42 6.78 -13.03
C ASN A 249 -10.09 5.29 -12.90
N TYR A 250 -9.38 4.90 -11.83
CA TYR A 250 -8.84 3.55 -11.66
C TYR A 250 -9.92 2.47 -11.60
N ASN A 251 -11.15 2.81 -11.19
CA ASN A 251 -12.28 1.88 -11.20
C ASN A 251 -12.81 1.55 -12.61
N LEU A 252 -12.30 2.19 -13.67
CA LEU A 252 -12.54 1.76 -15.05
C LEU A 252 -11.74 0.50 -15.40
N ALA A 253 -10.72 0.16 -14.62
CA ALA A 253 -9.94 -1.04 -14.80
C ALA A 253 -10.58 -2.25 -14.10
N GLU A 254 -10.64 -3.38 -14.80
CA GLU A 254 -11.11 -4.66 -14.26
C GLU A 254 -9.93 -5.62 -14.10
N TRP A 255 -9.77 -6.18 -12.89
CA TRP A 255 -8.73 -7.16 -12.57
C TRP A 255 -9.13 -8.55 -13.04
N THR A 256 -8.25 -9.23 -13.77
CA THR A 256 -8.45 -10.60 -14.20
C THR A 256 -7.67 -11.58 -13.30
N HIS A 257 -8.20 -12.80 -13.15
CA HIS A 257 -7.52 -13.90 -12.46
C HIS A 257 -6.16 -14.28 -13.09
N SER A 258 -5.90 -13.86 -14.33
CA SER A 258 -4.65 -14.09 -15.04
C SER A 258 -3.55 -13.06 -14.75
N GLY A 259 -3.73 -12.20 -13.75
CA GLY A 259 -2.74 -11.16 -13.41
C GLY A 259 -2.68 -10.02 -14.43
N ARG A 260 -3.78 -9.77 -15.15
CA ARG A 260 -3.91 -8.67 -16.11
C ARG A 260 -5.05 -7.75 -15.75
N ILE A 261 -4.98 -6.55 -16.30
CA ILE A 261 -5.94 -5.48 -16.08
C ILE A 261 -6.58 -5.12 -17.41
N LYS A 262 -7.90 -5.16 -17.47
CA LYS A 262 -8.68 -4.72 -18.64
C LYS A 262 -9.01 -3.24 -18.50
N VAL A 263 -8.60 -2.44 -19.48
CA VAL A 263 -8.95 -1.01 -19.57
C VAL A 263 -9.81 -0.77 -20.81
N PRO A 264 -11.02 -0.19 -20.70
CA PRO A 264 -11.88 0.08 -21.84
C PRO A 264 -11.21 0.96 -22.90
N ILE A 265 -11.17 0.51 -24.16
CA ILE A 265 -10.54 1.29 -25.24
C ILE A 265 -11.28 2.61 -25.50
N SER A 266 -12.55 2.71 -25.14
CA SER A 266 -13.31 3.97 -25.19
C SER A 266 -12.76 5.02 -24.22
N ALA A 267 -12.37 4.64 -23.01
CA ALA A 267 -11.81 5.58 -22.04
C ALA A 267 -10.48 6.15 -22.53
N LEU A 268 -9.62 5.29 -23.11
CA LEU A 268 -8.38 5.72 -23.77
C LEU A 268 -8.66 6.64 -24.97
N ALA A 269 -9.66 6.30 -25.79
CA ALA A 269 -10.01 7.09 -26.97
C ALA A 269 -10.53 8.49 -26.61
N ASP A 270 -11.34 8.63 -25.56
CA ASP A 270 -11.80 9.93 -25.06
C ASP A 270 -10.59 10.82 -24.71
N LYS A 271 -9.61 10.26 -23.97
CA LYS A 271 -8.36 10.97 -23.62
C LYS A 271 -7.53 11.36 -24.84
N TRP A 272 -7.45 10.51 -25.85
CA TRP A 272 -6.74 10.87 -27.09
C TRP A 272 -7.41 12.01 -27.83
N VAL A 273 -8.76 12.08 -27.85
CA VAL A 273 -9.44 13.25 -28.42
C VAL A 273 -9.07 14.52 -27.65
N GLU A 274 -9.05 14.47 -26.32
CA GLU A 274 -8.65 15.61 -25.48
C GLU A 274 -7.19 16.06 -25.74
N TYR A 275 -6.24 15.13 -25.86
CA TYR A 275 -4.83 15.47 -26.05
C TYR A 275 -4.51 16.01 -27.45
N TYR A 276 -5.11 15.42 -28.48
CA TYR A 276 -4.81 15.79 -29.87
C TYR A 276 -5.61 17.02 -30.34
N TRP A 277 -6.75 17.33 -29.73
CA TRP A 277 -7.57 18.46 -30.18
C TRP A 277 -6.82 19.79 -30.20
N PRO A 278 -6.15 20.25 -29.12
CA PRO A 278 -5.43 21.53 -29.13
C PRO A 278 -4.30 21.56 -30.18
N ILE A 279 -3.68 20.40 -30.45
CA ILE A 279 -2.64 20.25 -31.47
C ILE A 279 -3.20 20.46 -32.88
N ILE A 280 -4.41 19.94 -33.15
CA ILE A 280 -5.06 20.07 -34.47
C ILE A 280 -5.70 21.45 -34.63
N GLU A 281 -6.26 22.02 -33.57
CA GLU A 281 -6.86 23.35 -33.57
C GLU A 281 -5.81 24.47 -33.72
N SER A 282 -4.57 24.22 -33.32
CA SER A 282 -3.46 25.16 -33.41
C SER A 282 -3.28 25.73 -34.82
N ASP A 283 -3.05 27.04 -34.91
CA ASP A 283 -2.70 27.70 -36.17
C ASP A 283 -1.32 27.25 -36.68
N LYS A 284 -0.49 26.65 -35.81
CA LYS A 284 0.76 26.01 -36.21
C LYS A 284 0.45 24.62 -36.73
N ASN A 285 0.96 24.27 -37.92
CA ASN A 285 0.83 22.91 -38.44
C ASN A 285 1.77 21.94 -37.68
N ILE A 286 1.35 21.50 -36.50
CA ILE A 286 2.12 20.64 -35.61
C ILE A 286 2.03 19.18 -36.10
N PRO A 287 3.14 18.57 -36.57
CA PRO A 287 3.14 17.19 -37.06
C PRO A 287 3.18 16.20 -35.89
N GLN A 288 2.62 15.01 -36.07
CA GLN A 288 2.49 14.00 -35.00
C GLN A 288 3.04 12.62 -35.41
N ASN A 289 3.57 12.54 -36.63
CA ASN A 289 4.12 11.34 -37.24
C ASN A 289 5.11 11.75 -38.34
N THR A 290 6.16 10.97 -38.56
CA THR A 290 7.12 11.19 -39.64
C THR A 290 6.50 10.80 -40.98
N GLY A 291 6.56 11.71 -41.94
CA GLY A 291 6.07 11.48 -43.31
C GLY A 291 4.56 11.67 -43.48
N LYS A 292 3.72 10.80 -42.90
CA LYS A 292 2.25 10.84 -43.08
C LYS A 292 1.53 11.40 -41.84
N PRO A 293 0.39 12.09 -42.00
CA PRO A 293 -0.45 12.47 -40.88
C PRO A 293 -0.90 11.27 -40.04
N ILE A 294 -1.22 11.51 -38.76
CA ILE A 294 -1.88 10.52 -37.90
C ILE A 294 -3.22 10.08 -38.51
N THR A 295 -3.58 8.83 -38.26
CA THR A 295 -4.65 8.09 -38.93
C THR A 295 -6.03 8.73 -38.78
N PHE A 296 -6.26 9.46 -37.69
CA PHE A 296 -7.51 10.14 -37.38
C PHE A 296 -7.46 11.66 -37.56
N ARG A 297 -6.38 12.21 -38.17
CA ARG A 297 -6.21 13.66 -38.31
C ARG A 297 -7.40 14.31 -39.01
N THR A 298 -7.83 13.75 -40.14
CA THR A 298 -8.94 14.31 -40.93
C THR A 298 -10.24 14.30 -40.13
N GLN A 299 -10.59 13.20 -39.48
CA GLN A 299 -11.84 13.12 -38.70
C GLN A 299 -11.81 14.05 -37.48
N LEU A 300 -10.63 14.24 -36.87
CA LEU A 300 -10.48 15.18 -35.77
C LEU A 300 -10.59 16.62 -36.27
N ASP A 301 -9.96 16.95 -37.40
CA ASP A 301 -10.08 18.27 -38.03
C ASP A 301 -11.54 18.60 -38.39
N ASP A 302 -12.28 17.65 -38.99
CA ASP A 302 -13.71 17.85 -39.31
C ASP A 302 -14.52 18.24 -38.05
N LEU A 303 -14.29 17.56 -36.92
CA LEU A 303 -14.95 17.84 -35.65
C LEU A 303 -14.47 19.17 -35.04
N VAL A 304 -13.18 19.44 -35.09
CA VAL A 304 -12.57 20.71 -34.63
C VAL A 304 -13.16 21.88 -35.41
N GLN A 305 -13.21 21.82 -36.74
CA GLN A 305 -13.78 22.89 -37.58
C GLN A 305 -15.27 23.11 -37.29
N TYR A 306 -16.02 22.04 -37.06
CA TYR A 306 -17.44 22.13 -36.68
C TYR A 306 -17.62 22.90 -35.36
N TYR A 307 -16.82 22.57 -34.34
CA TYR A 307 -16.90 23.22 -33.03
C TYR A 307 -16.12 24.54 -32.92
N LYS A 308 -15.22 24.88 -33.86
CA LYS A 308 -14.37 26.08 -33.82
C LYS A 308 -15.18 27.37 -33.63
N LYS A 309 -16.34 27.47 -34.28
CA LYS A 309 -17.27 28.62 -34.13
C LYS A 309 -18.27 28.48 -32.98
N LEU A 310 -18.40 27.30 -32.40
CA LEU A 310 -19.34 27.00 -31.31
C LEU A 310 -18.71 27.12 -29.92
N GLY A 311 -17.40 27.41 -29.86
CA GLY A 311 -16.61 27.56 -28.65
C GLY A 311 -15.64 26.40 -28.40
N GLY A 312 -15.16 25.75 -29.47
CA GLY A 312 -14.04 24.80 -29.49
C GLY A 312 -14.25 23.55 -28.63
N ILE A 313 -13.14 23.01 -28.14
CA ILE A 313 -13.10 21.79 -27.30
C ILE A 313 -14.01 21.90 -26.08
N SER A 314 -14.11 23.07 -25.47
CA SER A 314 -14.94 23.31 -24.28
C SER A 314 -16.42 23.10 -24.59
N SER A 315 -16.88 23.54 -25.75
CA SER A 315 -18.29 23.39 -26.14
C SER A 315 -18.61 21.96 -26.54
N PHE A 316 -17.72 21.31 -27.29
CA PHE A 316 -17.82 19.89 -27.59
C PHE A 316 -17.87 19.05 -26.31
N SER A 317 -16.94 19.28 -25.37
CA SER A 317 -16.86 18.51 -24.13
C SER A 317 -18.14 18.66 -23.29
N ALA A 318 -18.69 19.88 -23.21
CA ALA A 318 -19.95 20.13 -22.51
C ALA A 318 -21.14 19.37 -23.17
N GLU A 319 -21.34 19.51 -24.48
CA GLU A 319 -22.42 18.82 -25.19
C GLU A 319 -22.27 17.29 -25.13
N TYR A 320 -21.05 16.77 -25.25
CA TYR A 320 -20.76 15.34 -25.16
C TYR A 320 -21.11 14.78 -23.78
N ARG A 321 -20.65 15.44 -22.70
CA ARG A 321 -20.94 15.04 -21.32
C ARG A 321 -22.43 15.12 -20.99
N ASN A 322 -23.16 16.07 -21.57
CA ASN A 322 -24.59 16.22 -21.39
C ASN A 322 -25.42 15.21 -22.20
N GLY A 323 -24.82 14.49 -23.16
CA GLY A 323 -25.57 13.69 -24.14
C GLY A 323 -26.36 14.55 -25.14
N GLU A 324 -25.96 15.80 -25.33
CA GLU A 324 -26.67 16.84 -26.11
C GLU A 324 -26.01 17.13 -27.47
N LEU A 325 -25.04 16.31 -27.89
CA LEU A 325 -24.41 16.47 -29.21
C LEU A 325 -25.48 16.54 -30.30
N SER A 326 -25.37 17.52 -31.19
CA SER A 326 -26.23 17.63 -32.37
C SER A 326 -26.13 16.37 -33.25
N THR A 327 -27.09 16.12 -34.14
CA THR A 327 -27.03 14.97 -35.07
C THR A 327 -25.71 14.92 -35.84
N GLU A 328 -25.23 16.08 -36.28
CA GLU A 328 -23.97 16.19 -37.02
C GLU A 328 -22.74 16.04 -36.10
N GLY A 329 -22.74 16.67 -34.92
CA GLY A 329 -21.69 16.49 -33.92
C GLY A 329 -21.55 15.02 -33.51
N ASN A 330 -22.66 14.33 -33.28
CA ASN A 330 -22.70 12.89 -33.01
C ASN A 330 -22.18 12.04 -34.18
N ARG A 331 -22.45 12.42 -35.43
CA ARG A 331 -21.95 11.73 -36.62
C ARG A 331 -20.42 11.87 -36.71
N LEU A 332 -19.91 13.08 -36.60
CA LEU A 332 -18.48 13.39 -36.66
C LEU A 332 -17.71 12.72 -35.51
N HIS A 333 -18.22 12.82 -34.28
CA HIS A 333 -17.61 12.22 -33.10
C HIS A 333 -17.53 10.68 -33.20
N ARG A 334 -18.60 10.01 -33.67
CA ARG A 334 -18.56 8.54 -33.86
C ARG A 334 -17.52 8.11 -34.89
N LEU A 335 -17.41 8.82 -36.01
CA LEU A 335 -16.40 8.55 -37.04
C LEU A 335 -14.98 8.74 -36.51
N LEU A 336 -14.76 9.81 -35.74
CA LEU A 336 -13.50 10.06 -35.05
C LEU A 336 -13.15 8.92 -34.08
N LEU A 337 -14.06 8.58 -33.16
CA LEU A 337 -13.80 7.54 -32.17
C LEU A 337 -13.47 6.18 -32.81
N GLN A 338 -14.10 5.82 -33.92
CA GLN A 338 -13.76 4.59 -34.64
C GLN A 338 -12.30 4.59 -35.12
N LYS A 339 -11.82 5.73 -35.65
CA LYS A 339 -10.44 5.88 -36.12
C LYS A 339 -9.44 5.95 -34.97
N VAL A 340 -9.77 6.64 -33.88
CA VAL A 340 -8.92 6.71 -32.67
C VAL A 340 -8.76 5.34 -32.04
N LYS A 341 -9.85 4.59 -31.83
CA LYS A 341 -9.81 3.21 -31.32
C LYS A 341 -8.96 2.29 -32.20
N THR A 342 -8.97 2.50 -33.52
CA THR A 342 -8.11 1.75 -34.44
C THR A 342 -6.64 2.14 -34.28
N ALA A 343 -6.36 3.43 -34.11
CA ALA A 343 -5.00 3.94 -33.92
C ALA A 343 -4.38 3.47 -32.59
N ILE A 344 -5.15 3.39 -31.50
CA ILE A 344 -4.71 2.89 -30.19
C ILE A 344 -4.17 1.46 -30.28
N LYS A 345 -4.70 0.62 -31.17
CA LYS A 345 -4.22 -0.76 -31.35
C LYS A 345 -2.79 -0.83 -31.86
N GLN A 346 -2.30 0.19 -32.58
CA GLN A 346 -0.95 0.22 -33.12
C GLN A 346 0.13 0.15 -32.04
N PRO A 347 0.20 1.08 -31.06
CA PRO A 347 1.13 0.95 -29.96
C PRO A 347 0.85 -0.28 -29.10
N VAL A 348 -0.40 -0.75 -28.96
CA VAL A 348 -0.70 -1.97 -28.19
C VAL A 348 -0.05 -3.22 -28.80
N TYR A 349 -0.07 -3.39 -30.12
CA TYR A 349 0.57 -4.55 -30.78
C TYR A 349 2.09 -4.43 -30.94
N HIS A 350 2.65 -3.21 -30.81
CA HIS A 350 4.05 -2.93 -31.13
C HIS A 350 4.87 -2.39 -29.96
N ALA A 351 4.28 -2.15 -28.80
CA ALA A 351 4.98 -1.73 -27.59
C ALA A 351 5.43 -2.96 -26.78
N GLY A 352 6.72 -2.98 -26.42
CA GLY A 352 7.31 -4.05 -25.58
C GLY A 352 8.07 -5.12 -26.35
N GLY A 353 8.87 -4.74 -27.36
CA GLY A 353 9.61 -5.68 -28.21
C GLY A 353 10.28 -6.84 -27.44
N GLY A 354 10.05 -8.08 -27.90
CA GLY A 354 10.51 -9.32 -27.27
C GLY A 354 9.42 -10.40 -27.25
N GLU A 355 9.65 -11.50 -26.51
CA GLU A 355 8.73 -12.63 -26.33
C GLU A 355 7.53 -12.33 -25.40
N HIS A 356 7.53 -11.19 -24.69
CA HIS A 356 6.45 -10.78 -23.78
C HIS A 356 5.86 -9.40 -24.14
N LEU A 357 4.69 -9.40 -24.79
CA LEU A 357 3.95 -8.18 -25.10
C LEU A 357 3.47 -7.49 -23.81
N VAL A 358 3.89 -6.24 -23.58
CA VAL A 358 3.50 -5.40 -22.43
C VAL A 358 2.00 -5.07 -22.45
N PHE A 359 1.43 -4.94 -23.65
CA PHE A 359 0.01 -4.67 -23.86
C PHE A 359 -0.60 -5.68 -24.82
N GLN A 360 -1.88 -5.98 -24.66
CA GLN A 360 -2.66 -6.74 -25.63
C GLN A 360 -4.04 -6.12 -25.83
N TYR A 361 -4.71 -6.42 -26.95
CA TYR A 361 -6.07 -5.95 -27.21
C TYR A 361 -7.03 -7.14 -27.21
N ASP A 362 -8.07 -7.05 -26.38
CA ASP A 362 -9.16 -8.01 -26.37
C ASP A 362 -10.30 -7.51 -27.29
N PRO A 363 -10.58 -8.21 -28.42
CA PRO A 363 -11.65 -7.82 -29.33
C PRO A 363 -13.06 -8.09 -28.77
N ASN A 364 -13.23 -9.01 -27.84
CA ASN A 364 -14.53 -9.40 -27.30
C ASN A 364 -15.06 -8.30 -26.37
N ASP A 365 -14.24 -7.92 -25.39
CA ASP A 365 -14.59 -6.90 -24.41
C ASP A 365 -14.24 -5.48 -24.89
N ARG A 366 -13.50 -5.36 -26.00
CA ARG A 366 -12.98 -4.10 -26.54
C ARG A 366 -12.11 -3.37 -25.51
N THR A 367 -11.24 -4.11 -24.83
CA THR A 367 -10.34 -3.60 -23.79
C THR A 367 -8.88 -3.71 -24.21
N VAL A 368 -8.04 -2.88 -23.62
CA VAL A 368 -6.58 -3.03 -23.62
C VAL A 368 -6.20 -3.77 -22.35
N LEU A 369 -5.49 -4.88 -22.48
CA LEU A 369 -4.94 -5.66 -21.39
C LEU A 369 -3.56 -5.11 -21.02
N VAL A 370 -3.37 -4.82 -19.74
CA VAL A 370 -2.12 -4.34 -19.14
C VAL A 370 -1.65 -5.36 -18.09
N GLY A 371 -0.35 -5.63 -17.98
CA GLY A 371 0.17 -6.46 -16.89
C GLY A 371 -0.10 -5.81 -15.52
N CYS A 372 -0.46 -6.59 -14.51
CA CYS A 372 -0.80 -6.04 -13.19
C CYS A 372 0.33 -5.21 -12.58
N ASP A 373 1.59 -5.60 -12.75
CA ASP A 373 2.72 -4.87 -12.19
C ASP A 373 2.94 -3.53 -12.90
N ILE A 374 2.72 -3.47 -14.21
CA ILE A 374 2.72 -2.21 -14.97
C ILE A 374 1.57 -1.30 -14.52
N TRP A 375 0.39 -1.87 -14.26
CA TRP A 375 -0.76 -1.09 -13.78
C TRP A 375 -0.54 -0.53 -12.37
N LYS A 376 0.04 -1.33 -11.46
CA LYS A 376 0.45 -0.88 -10.13
C LYS A 376 1.43 0.29 -10.25
N GLU A 377 2.45 0.16 -11.09
CA GLU A 377 3.42 1.23 -11.36
C GLU A 377 2.76 2.50 -11.91
N LEU A 378 1.83 2.36 -12.85
CA LEU A 378 1.04 3.49 -13.37
C LEU A 378 0.15 4.13 -12.30
N SER A 379 -0.31 3.36 -11.32
CA SER A 379 -1.15 3.87 -10.21
C SER A 379 -0.32 4.61 -9.16
N LEU A 380 0.94 4.19 -8.95
CA LEU A 380 1.86 4.78 -7.97
C LEU A 380 2.63 5.97 -8.55
N MET A 381 3.16 5.84 -9.77
CA MET A 381 3.99 6.83 -10.45
C MET A 381 3.27 7.58 -11.57
N GLY A 382 1.95 7.38 -11.72
CA GLY A 382 1.18 7.90 -12.87
C GLY A 382 1.34 9.38 -13.13
N THR A 383 1.44 10.20 -12.08
CA THR A 383 1.70 11.64 -12.21
C THR A 383 3.03 11.92 -12.91
N TRP A 384 4.11 11.31 -12.43
CA TRP A 384 5.45 11.50 -12.99
C TRP A 384 5.52 10.99 -14.44
N ILE A 385 4.83 9.88 -14.72
CA ILE A 385 4.71 9.33 -16.06
C ILE A 385 3.95 10.30 -16.99
N GLN A 386 2.86 10.91 -16.52
CA GLN A 386 2.11 11.92 -17.30
C GLN A 386 3.02 13.10 -17.67
N ASP A 387 3.72 13.69 -16.70
CA ASP A 387 4.61 14.83 -16.94
C ASP A 387 5.76 14.46 -17.90
N ALA A 388 6.39 13.30 -17.68
CA ALA A 388 7.45 12.79 -18.56
C ALA A 388 6.94 12.55 -20.00
N THR A 389 5.73 12.02 -20.16
CA THR A 389 5.15 11.79 -21.50
C THR A 389 4.88 13.09 -22.24
N ILE A 390 4.45 14.17 -21.56
CA ILE A 390 4.24 15.49 -22.17
C ILE A 390 5.54 16.04 -22.74
N LEU A 391 6.61 16.07 -21.92
CA LEU A 391 7.92 16.57 -22.36
C LEU A 391 8.48 15.72 -23.51
N ARG A 392 8.47 14.39 -23.38
CA ARG A 392 8.95 13.48 -24.44
C ARG A 392 8.14 13.62 -25.73
N TRP A 393 6.85 13.94 -25.64
CA TRP A 393 5.99 14.19 -26.80
C TRP A 393 6.36 15.48 -27.49
N ALA A 394 6.58 16.54 -26.73
CA ALA A 394 7.02 17.83 -27.24
C ALA A 394 8.37 17.72 -27.97
N GLU A 395 9.36 17.07 -27.35
CA GLU A 395 10.68 16.83 -27.96
C GLU A 395 10.59 15.98 -29.23
N LEU A 396 9.78 14.92 -29.21
CA LEU A 396 9.57 14.09 -30.39
C LEU A 396 8.94 14.90 -31.52
N THR A 397 7.92 15.70 -31.21
CA THR A 397 7.23 16.54 -32.19
C THR A 397 8.16 17.58 -32.80
N ALA A 398 9.02 18.21 -31.99
CA ALA A 398 10.06 19.11 -32.46
C ALA A 398 10.99 18.41 -33.46
N LYS A 399 11.50 17.22 -33.10
CA LYS A 399 12.34 16.40 -34.00
C LYS A 399 11.63 16.01 -35.29
N ILE A 400 10.37 15.57 -35.24
CA ILE A 400 9.55 15.25 -36.42
C ILE A 400 9.41 16.48 -37.33
N SER A 401 9.28 17.66 -36.75
CA SER A 401 9.16 18.91 -37.48
C SER A 401 10.47 19.42 -38.09
N GLY A 402 11.61 18.78 -37.80
CA GLY A 402 12.94 19.32 -38.12
C GLY A 402 13.18 20.65 -37.41
N ASP A 403 12.81 20.73 -36.13
CA ASP A 403 12.95 21.88 -35.22
C ASP A 403 12.22 23.16 -35.65
N ARG A 404 11.25 23.05 -36.59
CA ARG A 404 10.34 24.16 -36.95
C ARG A 404 9.32 24.48 -35.86
N ILE A 405 8.92 23.47 -35.08
CA ILE A 405 8.04 23.61 -33.93
C ILE A 405 8.89 23.48 -32.67
N LYS A 406 8.78 24.44 -31.75
CA LYS A 406 9.49 24.37 -30.48
C LYS A 406 8.78 23.40 -29.53
N PRO A 407 9.49 22.68 -28.64
CA PRO A 407 8.85 21.87 -27.61
C PRO A 407 7.83 22.66 -26.78
N SER A 408 8.11 23.93 -26.44
CA SER A 408 7.17 24.80 -25.72
C SER A 408 5.81 24.92 -26.39
N ASP A 409 5.78 25.04 -27.73
CA ASP A 409 4.53 25.17 -28.49
C ASP A 409 3.64 23.92 -28.34
N VAL A 410 4.26 22.76 -28.22
CA VAL A 410 3.58 21.48 -28.06
C VAL A 410 3.16 21.28 -26.60
N ILE A 411 4.00 21.68 -25.64
CA ILE A 411 3.69 21.65 -24.22
C ILE A 411 2.44 22.51 -23.94
N ASP A 412 2.39 23.73 -24.47
CA ASP A 412 1.23 24.62 -24.32
C ASP A 412 -0.07 23.95 -24.82
N CYS A 413 -0.01 23.27 -25.96
CA CYS A 413 -1.13 22.49 -26.48
C CYS A 413 -1.48 21.30 -25.57
N LEU A 414 -0.49 20.53 -25.13
CA LEU A 414 -0.69 19.31 -24.33
C LEU A 414 -1.13 19.59 -22.88
N LEU A 415 -0.87 20.79 -22.37
CA LEU A 415 -1.36 21.28 -21.07
C LEU A 415 -2.74 21.93 -21.16
N THR A 416 -3.27 22.13 -22.37
CA THR A 416 -4.63 22.65 -22.57
C THR A 416 -5.64 21.63 -22.03
N VAL A 417 -6.35 22.02 -20.98
CA VAL A 417 -7.49 21.27 -20.44
C VAL A 417 -8.77 21.87 -21.05
N PRO A 418 -9.80 21.07 -21.37
CA PRO A 418 -11.12 21.59 -21.72
C PRO A 418 -11.72 22.44 -20.57
N GLU A 419 -11.33 23.71 -20.47
CA GLU A 419 -11.89 24.63 -19.50
C GLU A 419 -13.27 25.04 -19.94
N THR A 420 -14.26 24.62 -19.17
CA THR A 420 -15.63 25.03 -19.41
C THR A 420 -16.04 25.94 -18.26
N LYS A 421 -15.84 27.25 -18.45
CA LYS A 421 -16.65 28.26 -17.72
C LYS A 421 -18.14 27.85 -17.72
N ARG A 422 -18.61 27.20 -18.79
CA ARG A 422 -19.94 26.60 -18.93
C ARG A 422 -20.26 25.44 -17.95
N VAL A 423 -19.28 24.62 -17.57
CA VAL A 423 -19.49 23.49 -16.65
C VAL A 423 -19.65 23.98 -15.22
N VAL A 424 -18.74 24.86 -14.78
CA VAL A 424 -18.85 25.52 -13.47
C VAL A 424 -20.15 26.36 -13.44
N HIS A 425 -20.52 26.98 -14.56
CA HIS A 425 -21.78 27.71 -14.68
C HIS A 425 -23.02 26.82 -14.55
N ALA A 426 -23.01 25.58 -15.05
CA ALA A 426 -24.14 24.66 -14.89
C ALA A 426 -24.36 24.31 -13.41
N ALA A 427 -23.29 23.93 -12.70
CA ALA A 427 -23.36 23.71 -11.25
C ALA A 427 -23.79 24.97 -10.51
N LYS A 428 -23.21 26.13 -10.84
CA LYS A 428 -23.56 27.43 -10.23
C LYS A 428 -25.04 27.76 -10.44
N LYS A 429 -25.53 27.67 -11.68
CA LYS A 429 -26.93 27.91 -12.04
C LYS A 429 -27.90 26.99 -11.29
N PHE A 430 -27.54 25.72 -11.13
CA PHE A 430 -28.33 24.78 -10.35
C PHE A 430 -28.35 25.16 -8.87
N TYR A 431 -27.19 25.39 -8.26
CA TYR A 431 -27.16 25.79 -6.86
C TYR A 431 -27.87 27.14 -6.65
N ASP A 432 -27.74 28.12 -7.55
CA ASP A 432 -28.47 29.40 -7.50
C ASP A 432 -30.00 29.22 -7.48
N SER A 433 -30.54 28.16 -8.09
CA SER A 433 -31.99 27.88 -8.09
C SER A 433 -32.53 27.29 -6.79
N LEU A 434 -31.66 26.78 -5.91
CA LEU A 434 -32.06 26.22 -4.61
C LEU A 434 -32.43 27.34 -3.63
N ALA A 435 -33.64 27.28 -3.06
CA ALA A 435 -34.11 28.25 -2.08
C ALA A 435 -33.27 28.22 -0.78
N ASP A 436 -32.99 27.00 -0.28
CA ASP A 436 -32.16 26.77 0.90
C ASP A 436 -30.89 26.02 0.53
N LYS A 437 -29.76 26.58 0.94
CA LYS A 437 -28.42 25.99 0.74
C LYS A 437 -27.66 26.01 2.06
N ARG A 438 -26.84 25.00 2.30
CA ARG A 438 -25.91 24.88 3.43
C ARG A 438 -24.51 24.68 2.88
N CYS A 439 -23.52 25.21 3.58
CA CYS A 439 -22.13 24.96 3.25
C CYS A 439 -21.85 23.47 3.44
N VAL A 440 -21.33 22.83 2.39
CA VAL A 440 -21.09 21.39 2.41
C VAL A 440 -20.17 20.97 3.57
N TRP A 441 -19.17 21.80 3.91
CA TRP A 441 -18.20 21.51 4.95
C TRP A 441 -18.64 21.95 6.36
N SER A 442 -19.14 23.18 6.52
CA SER A 442 -19.45 23.75 7.85
C SER A 442 -20.89 23.60 8.29
N ASP A 443 -21.77 23.12 7.41
CA ASP A 443 -23.22 23.05 7.60
C ASP A 443 -23.94 24.39 7.77
N GLN A 444 -23.22 25.52 7.70
CA GLN A 444 -23.82 26.85 7.86
C GLN A 444 -24.71 27.21 6.67
N SER A 445 -25.88 27.80 6.95
CA SER A 445 -26.78 28.29 5.90
C SER A 445 -26.09 29.33 4.98
N ILE A 446 -26.34 29.21 3.68
CA ILE A 446 -25.85 30.11 2.64
C ILE A 446 -27.01 30.98 2.16
N LEU A 447 -27.00 32.26 2.54
CA LEU A 447 -28.09 33.19 2.25
C LEU A 447 -27.87 34.07 1.01
N ARG A 448 -26.61 34.34 0.62
CA ARG A 448 -26.29 35.26 -0.50
C ARG A 448 -25.06 34.83 -1.31
N GLU A 449 -23.86 34.93 -0.73
CA GLU A 449 -22.60 34.63 -1.44
C GLU A 449 -22.03 33.27 -1.02
N TYR A 450 -21.58 32.52 -2.03
CA TYR A 450 -20.92 31.22 -1.87
C TYR A 450 -20.02 30.92 -3.07
N ASP A 451 -19.06 30.05 -2.83
CA ASP A 451 -18.15 29.51 -3.83
C ASP A 451 -18.55 28.08 -4.17
N LEU A 452 -18.20 27.64 -5.38
CA LEU A 452 -18.18 26.22 -5.69
C LEU A 452 -16.82 25.69 -5.29
N ASP A 453 -16.80 24.89 -4.23
CA ASP A 453 -15.60 24.19 -3.82
C ASP A 453 -15.40 22.96 -4.70
N HIS A 454 -14.15 22.77 -5.11
CA HIS A 454 -13.65 21.52 -5.64
C HIS A 454 -13.23 20.65 -4.47
N ALA A 455 -14.03 19.65 -4.13
CA ALA A 455 -13.73 18.78 -2.98
C ALA A 455 -12.33 18.17 -3.09
N ILE A 456 -11.99 17.66 -4.27
CA ILE A 456 -10.61 17.44 -4.71
C ILE A 456 -10.20 18.64 -5.59
N PRO A 457 -9.23 19.47 -5.16
CA PRO A 457 -8.82 20.68 -5.86
C PRO A 457 -8.53 20.49 -7.36
N PHE A 458 -8.96 21.46 -8.17
CA PHE A 458 -8.71 21.45 -9.62
C PHE A 458 -7.20 21.46 -9.94
N SER A 459 -6.38 22.08 -9.09
CA SER A 459 -4.92 22.05 -9.17
C SER A 459 -4.35 20.63 -9.19
N LEU A 460 -4.99 19.69 -8.49
CA LEU A 460 -4.56 18.29 -8.35
C LEU A 460 -5.13 17.38 -9.44
N TRP A 461 -6.44 17.44 -9.69
CA TRP A 461 -7.13 16.47 -10.55
C TRP A 461 -7.62 17.02 -11.89
N LYS A 462 -7.58 18.36 -12.09
CA LYS A 462 -8.17 19.03 -13.26
C LYS A 462 -9.62 18.61 -13.53
N ASN A 463 -10.34 18.27 -12.47
CA ASN A 463 -11.68 17.68 -12.53
C ASN A 463 -12.75 18.72 -12.17
N ASN A 464 -13.69 18.95 -13.10
CA ASN A 464 -14.86 19.84 -12.95
C ASN A 464 -16.19 19.08 -13.01
N ASP A 465 -16.17 17.78 -12.72
CA ASP A 465 -17.35 16.94 -12.71
C ASP A 465 -18.30 17.36 -11.59
N LEU A 466 -19.60 17.19 -11.79
CA LEU A 466 -20.65 17.68 -10.91
C LEU A 466 -20.54 17.11 -9.49
N TRP A 467 -20.09 15.86 -9.34
CA TRP A 467 -19.89 15.25 -8.03
C TRP A 467 -18.76 15.92 -7.23
N ASN A 468 -17.78 16.55 -7.91
CA ASN A 468 -16.66 17.23 -7.27
C ASN A 468 -16.94 18.71 -6.95
N LEU A 469 -18.07 19.26 -7.43
CA LEU A 469 -18.43 20.68 -7.30
C LEU A 469 -19.56 20.86 -6.27
N LEU A 470 -19.21 21.33 -5.07
CA LEU A 470 -20.14 21.45 -3.95
C LEU A 470 -20.24 22.90 -3.44
N PRO A 471 -21.40 23.35 -2.94
CA PRO A 471 -21.57 24.72 -2.49
C PRO A 471 -20.89 24.92 -1.13
N ALA A 472 -19.98 25.88 -1.05
CA ALA A 472 -19.26 26.20 0.18
C ALA A 472 -19.33 27.69 0.51
N ASN A 473 -19.43 28.02 1.79
CA ASN A 473 -19.29 29.40 2.24
C ASN A 473 -17.88 29.92 1.86
N SER A 474 -17.78 31.10 1.26
CA SER A 474 -16.51 31.59 0.70
C SER A 474 -15.39 31.73 1.74
N LYS A 475 -15.71 32.02 3.02
CA LYS A 475 -14.70 32.05 4.09
C LYS A 475 -14.20 30.65 4.45
N VAL A 476 -15.09 29.67 4.45
CA VAL A 476 -14.77 28.27 4.71
C VAL A 476 -13.94 27.70 3.56
N ASN A 477 -14.39 27.94 2.33
CA ASN A 477 -13.69 27.59 1.10
C ASN A 477 -12.27 28.21 1.05
N GLY A 478 -12.15 29.51 1.39
CA GLY A 478 -10.87 30.20 1.46
C GLY A 478 -9.90 29.72 2.55
N LYS A 479 -10.40 28.97 3.56
CA LYS A 479 -9.56 28.26 4.54
C LYS A 479 -9.13 26.88 4.03
N LYS A 480 -10.00 26.17 3.32
CA LYS A 480 -9.68 24.90 2.66
C LYS A 480 -8.63 25.10 1.57
N ARG A 481 -8.83 26.04 0.64
CA ARG A 481 -7.94 26.26 -0.53
C ARG A 481 -7.63 24.93 -1.26
N ASP A 482 -6.37 24.67 -1.55
CA ASP A 482 -5.85 23.45 -2.16
C ASP A 482 -5.63 22.29 -1.15
N LYS A 483 -6.08 22.42 0.10
CA LYS A 483 -6.04 21.34 1.10
C LYS A 483 -7.17 20.35 0.87
N LEU A 484 -6.98 19.13 1.39
CA LEU A 484 -7.97 18.05 1.30
C LEU A 484 -8.70 17.84 2.63
N PRO A 485 -10.04 17.69 2.63
CA PRO A 485 -10.79 17.48 3.86
C PRO A 485 -10.36 16.18 4.57
N GLU A 486 -10.29 16.18 5.90
CA GLU A 486 -10.03 14.98 6.70
C GLU A 486 -11.15 13.95 6.56
N GLN A 487 -10.81 12.66 6.71
CA GLN A 487 -11.77 11.56 6.57
C GLN A 487 -12.99 11.75 7.50
N GLU A 488 -12.75 12.16 8.73
CA GLU A 488 -13.80 12.41 9.71
C GLU A 488 -14.73 13.55 9.31
N LEU A 489 -14.20 14.61 8.69
CA LEU A 489 -15.04 15.67 8.14
C LEU A 489 -15.90 15.14 7.00
N ILE A 490 -15.33 14.35 6.09
CA ILE A 490 -16.07 13.76 4.96
C ILE A 490 -17.21 12.86 5.48
N LYS A 491 -16.92 11.96 6.43
CA LYS A 491 -17.91 11.07 7.05
C LYS A 491 -19.04 11.86 7.73
N ARG A 492 -18.71 12.86 8.57
CA ARG A 492 -19.71 13.71 9.24
C ARG A 492 -20.57 14.50 8.27
N ARG A 493 -20.05 14.83 7.08
CA ARG A 493 -20.75 15.61 6.05
C ARG A 493 -21.36 14.74 4.96
N ARG A 494 -21.35 13.42 5.12
CA ARG A 494 -21.87 12.43 4.17
C ARG A 494 -23.27 12.77 3.67
N ASP A 495 -24.22 12.92 4.58
CA ASP A 495 -25.62 13.11 4.20
C ASP A 495 -25.82 14.43 3.43
N CYS A 496 -25.07 15.47 3.80
CA CYS A 496 -25.09 16.75 3.07
C CYS A 496 -24.49 16.62 1.66
N ILE A 497 -23.38 15.88 1.51
CA ILE A 497 -22.74 15.65 0.21
C ILE A 497 -23.67 14.83 -0.70
N VAL A 498 -24.22 13.73 -0.17
CA VAL A 498 -25.12 12.84 -0.90
C VAL A 498 -26.42 13.55 -1.27
N ASP A 499 -27.01 14.36 -0.38
CA ASP A 499 -28.20 15.17 -0.70
C ASP A 499 -27.96 16.11 -1.89
N TYR A 500 -26.79 16.77 -1.94
CA TYR A 500 -26.43 17.60 -3.09
C TYR A 500 -26.24 16.78 -4.37
N TRP A 501 -25.60 15.62 -4.28
CA TRP A 501 -25.48 14.71 -5.41
C TRP A 501 -26.84 14.22 -5.92
N SER A 502 -27.77 13.86 -5.05
CA SER A 502 -29.12 13.44 -5.45
C SER A 502 -29.84 14.56 -6.17
N LYS A 503 -29.84 15.79 -5.62
CA LYS A 503 -30.51 16.93 -6.25
C LYS A 503 -29.89 17.32 -7.60
N ILE A 504 -28.57 17.25 -7.72
CA ILE A 504 -27.90 17.60 -8.99
C ILE A 504 -28.04 16.49 -10.03
N ASN A 505 -28.11 15.22 -9.60
CA ASN A 505 -28.48 14.09 -10.44
C ASN A 505 -29.92 14.24 -10.96
N ASP A 506 -30.87 14.69 -10.15
CA ASP A 506 -32.24 14.96 -10.60
C ASP A 506 -32.29 16.08 -11.65
N ALA A 507 -31.45 17.11 -11.50
CA ALA A 507 -31.38 18.22 -12.45
C ALA A 507 -30.64 17.87 -13.76
N TYR A 508 -29.61 17.02 -13.68
CA TYR A 508 -28.73 16.67 -14.80
C TYR A 508 -28.42 15.16 -14.86
N PRO A 509 -29.42 14.27 -14.99
CA PRO A 509 -29.25 12.83 -14.76
C PRO A 509 -28.30 12.17 -15.74
N ALA A 510 -28.38 12.52 -17.04
CA ALA A 510 -27.49 11.95 -18.05
C ALA A 510 -26.02 12.31 -17.80
N ARG A 511 -25.76 13.58 -17.46
CA ARG A 511 -24.42 14.09 -17.20
C ARG A 511 -23.84 13.55 -15.90
N PHE A 512 -24.61 13.65 -14.81
CA PHE A 512 -24.17 13.19 -13.50
C PHE A 512 -23.85 11.70 -13.52
N LYS A 513 -24.73 10.89 -14.12
CA LYS A 513 -24.48 9.46 -14.33
C LYS A 513 -23.20 9.21 -15.13
N TYR A 514 -23.00 9.90 -16.25
CA TYR A 514 -21.79 9.73 -17.07
C TYR A 514 -20.50 10.04 -16.29
N GLU A 515 -20.49 11.15 -15.54
CA GLU A 515 -19.34 11.57 -14.75
C GLU A 515 -19.10 10.64 -13.55
N ALA A 516 -20.15 10.21 -12.86
CA ALA A 516 -20.06 9.28 -11.74
C ALA A 516 -19.65 7.88 -12.19
N GLU A 517 -20.21 7.31 -13.27
CA GLU A 517 -19.81 6.00 -13.82
C GLU A 517 -18.33 5.96 -14.23
N LYS A 518 -17.79 7.07 -14.76
CA LYS A 518 -16.35 7.17 -15.05
C LYS A 518 -15.50 7.10 -13.79
N PHE A 519 -16.03 7.52 -12.65
CA PHE A 519 -15.30 7.58 -11.39
C PHE A 519 -15.46 6.28 -10.56
N VAL A 520 -16.67 5.74 -10.46
CA VAL A 520 -16.96 4.50 -9.69
C VAL A 520 -16.80 3.20 -10.49
N GLY A 521 -16.62 3.30 -11.81
CA GLY A 521 -16.53 2.16 -12.72
C GLY A 521 -17.83 1.90 -13.49
N ILE A 522 -17.69 1.40 -14.72
CA ILE A 522 -18.82 1.14 -15.63
C ILE A 522 -19.74 0.09 -15.02
N GLY A 523 -21.04 0.39 -14.94
CA GLY A 523 -22.05 -0.52 -14.40
C GLY A 523 -22.17 -0.51 -12.87
N ASN A 524 -21.28 0.18 -12.15
CA ASN A 524 -21.33 0.28 -10.69
C ASN A 524 -22.20 1.43 -10.18
N PHE A 525 -22.69 2.30 -11.07
CA PHE A 525 -23.67 3.34 -10.74
C PHE A 525 -25.09 2.79 -10.95
N THR A 526 -25.57 2.00 -9.98
CA THR A 526 -26.90 1.38 -10.03
C THR A 526 -27.92 2.17 -9.20
N ALA A 527 -29.18 2.16 -9.63
CA ALA A 527 -30.23 2.96 -8.98
C ALA A 527 -30.47 2.61 -7.50
N SER A 528 -30.04 1.44 -7.03
CA SER A 528 -30.26 1.00 -5.65
C SER A 528 -29.13 1.34 -4.67
N ASN A 529 -27.96 1.78 -5.14
CA ASN A 529 -26.78 1.89 -4.26
C ASN A 529 -25.71 2.89 -4.76
N TRP A 530 -26.02 3.74 -5.74
CA TRP A 530 -25.03 4.62 -6.35
C TRP A 530 -24.49 5.64 -5.35
N GLU A 531 -25.29 6.09 -4.38
CA GLU A 531 -24.92 7.06 -3.34
C GLU A 531 -23.77 6.52 -2.49
N ASN A 532 -23.92 5.28 -2.00
CA ASN A 532 -22.92 4.63 -1.16
C ASN A 532 -21.63 4.35 -1.95
N ARG A 533 -21.77 3.89 -3.20
CA ARG A 533 -20.63 3.62 -4.08
C ARG A 533 -19.86 4.89 -4.41
N LEU A 534 -20.56 5.94 -4.85
CA LEU A 534 -19.94 7.23 -5.17
C LEU A 534 -19.29 7.85 -3.93
N PHE A 535 -19.94 7.80 -2.77
CA PHE A 535 -19.38 8.34 -1.53
C PHE A 535 -18.12 7.60 -1.08
N SER A 536 -18.13 6.26 -1.14
CA SER A 536 -16.96 5.44 -0.80
C SER A 536 -15.78 5.77 -1.71
N THR A 537 -15.99 5.75 -3.03
CA THR A 537 -14.94 6.07 -4.02
C THR A 537 -14.44 7.51 -3.88
N PHE A 538 -15.33 8.45 -3.60
CA PHE A 538 -14.98 9.85 -3.32
C PHE A 538 -14.09 9.99 -2.09
N SER A 539 -14.45 9.34 -0.97
CA SER A 539 -13.66 9.36 0.25
C SER A 539 -12.29 8.72 0.03
N GLU A 540 -12.25 7.56 -0.62
CA GLU A 540 -11.01 6.84 -0.96
C GLU A 540 -10.10 7.69 -1.85
N ALA A 541 -10.64 8.33 -2.88
CA ALA A 541 -9.86 9.20 -3.76
C ALA A 541 -9.21 10.37 -3.03
N ILE A 542 -9.89 10.97 -2.04
CA ILE A 542 -9.32 12.04 -1.21
C ILE A 542 -8.16 11.50 -0.36
N GLU A 543 -8.31 10.35 0.27
CA GLU A 543 -7.25 9.72 1.08
C GLU A 543 -6.02 9.37 0.24
N ILE A 544 -6.22 8.66 -0.87
CA ILE A 544 -5.14 8.26 -1.78
C ILE A 544 -4.42 9.50 -2.32
N THR A 545 -5.17 10.53 -2.73
CA THR A 545 -4.57 11.77 -3.24
C THR A 545 -3.75 12.46 -2.16
N ALA A 546 -4.23 12.51 -0.91
CA ALA A 546 -3.50 13.14 0.18
C ALA A 546 -2.17 12.44 0.46
N ILE A 547 -2.16 11.10 0.51
CA ILE A 547 -0.96 10.29 0.74
C ILE A 547 0.02 10.44 -0.42
N GLN A 548 -0.42 10.18 -1.64
CA GLN A 548 0.45 10.16 -2.82
C GLN A 548 1.03 11.53 -3.16
N ARG A 549 0.33 12.61 -2.85
CA ARG A 549 0.75 13.99 -3.17
C ARG A 549 1.29 14.76 -1.96
N GLY A 550 1.29 14.16 -0.77
CA GLY A 550 1.72 14.82 0.48
C GLY A 550 0.93 16.10 0.77
N ILE A 551 -0.37 16.12 0.47
CA ILE A 551 -1.21 17.33 0.57
C ILE A 551 -1.69 17.49 2.01
N GLU A 552 -1.57 18.72 2.52
CA GLU A 552 -2.04 19.09 3.84
C GLU A 552 -3.54 18.77 4.01
N ARG A 553 -3.89 18.17 5.15
CA ARG A 553 -5.28 17.89 5.52
C ARG A 553 -5.94 19.10 6.17
N TRP A 554 -7.24 19.22 5.96
CA TRP A 554 -8.04 20.32 6.49
C TRP A 554 -9.29 19.79 7.16
N ASN A 555 -9.61 20.35 8.33
CA ASN A 555 -10.81 20.02 9.06
C ASN A 555 -11.52 21.28 9.53
N ILE A 556 -12.83 21.14 9.75
CA ILE A 556 -13.61 22.10 10.52
C ILE A 556 -13.98 21.37 11.81
N PRO A 557 -13.50 21.84 12.97
CA PRO A 557 -13.99 21.34 14.24
C PRO A 557 -15.51 21.39 14.25
N ALA A 558 -16.19 20.32 14.69
CA ALA A 558 -17.64 20.32 14.78
C ALA A 558 -18.10 21.57 15.56
N ALA A 559 -19.05 22.32 15.01
CA ALA A 559 -19.61 23.46 15.71
C ALA A 559 -20.25 22.94 17.01
N SER A 560 -19.70 23.38 18.14
CA SER A 560 -20.36 23.23 19.43
C SER A 560 -21.75 23.88 19.34
N SER A 561 -22.79 23.12 19.66
CA SER A 561 -24.05 23.71 20.08
C SER A 561 -23.75 24.72 21.18
N SER A 562 -23.96 26.01 20.88
CA SER A 562 -23.88 27.16 21.80
C SER A 562 -22.55 27.41 22.54
N THR A 563 -21.55 27.90 21.80
CA THR A 563 -20.25 28.40 22.31
C THR A 563 -20.28 29.81 22.94
N ALA A 564 -21.39 30.27 23.52
CA ALA A 564 -21.43 31.57 24.22
C ALA A 564 -22.11 31.54 25.61
N MET A 565 -22.62 30.39 26.06
CA MET A 565 -23.04 30.17 27.46
C MET A 565 -22.55 28.82 28.02
N MET A 566 -21.73 28.08 27.29
CA MET A 566 -21.11 26.81 27.70
C MET A 566 -19.60 26.79 27.44
N GLU A 567 -18.94 27.94 27.40
CA GLU A 567 -17.48 28.04 27.29
C GLU A 567 -16.80 27.82 28.66
N GLN A 568 -17.27 26.80 29.39
CA GLN A 568 -16.69 26.29 30.64
C GLN A 568 -16.77 24.77 30.84
N ALA A 569 -17.29 23.99 29.88
CA ALA A 569 -17.17 22.52 29.89
C ALA A 569 -17.43 22.01 28.46
N THR A 570 -16.44 21.53 27.72
CA THR A 570 -15.79 20.24 27.96
C THR A 570 -14.29 20.28 27.67
N GLN A 571 -13.53 19.86 28.67
CA GLN A 571 -12.13 19.52 28.61
C GLN A 571 -11.85 18.51 27.49
N LYS A 572 -10.71 18.70 26.81
CA LYS A 572 -9.88 17.54 26.44
C LYS A 572 -9.70 16.74 27.73
N ILE A 573 -10.29 15.56 27.81
CA ILE A 573 -10.05 14.65 28.91
C ILE A 573 -8.62 14.16 28.77
N SER A 574 -7.70 14.83 29.45
CA SER A 574 -6.37 14.32 29.72
C SER A 574 -6.46 13.61 31.06
N LEU A 575 -6.66 12.29 31.07
CA LEU A 575 -6.27 11.50 32.24
C LEU A 575 -4.77 11.73 32.42
N VAL A 576 -4.41 12.50 33.46
CA VAL A 576 -3.01 12.65 33.84
C VAL A 576 -2.66 11.39 34.63
N VAL A 577 -1.85 10.53 34.03
CA VAL A 577 -1.30 9.36 34.71
C VAL A 577 -0.09 9.84 35.52
N HIS A 578 -0.12 9.60 36.83
CA HIS A 578 0.95 9.90 37.74
C HIS A 578 1.75 8.62 38.03
N ASP A 579 3.05 8.63 37.75
CA ASP A 579 3.93 7.48 37.98
C ASP A 579 4.05 7.14 39.49
N GLU A 580 4.00 8.16 40.36
CA GLU A 580 4.03 8.02 41.82
C GLU A 580 3.06 9.01 42.48
N ILE A 581 2.26 8.54 43.45
CA ILE A 581 1.38 9.37 44.30
C ILE A 581 1.64 9.09 45.78
N ASP A 582 1.25 10.02 46.67
CA ASP A 582 1.31 9.78 48.11
C ASP A 582 0.36 8.62 48.48
N VAL A 583 0.80 7.75 49.39
CA VAL A 583 0.01 6.60 49.88
C VAL A 583 -1.35 7.04 50.44
N SER A 584 -1.46 8.27 50.94
CA SER A 584 -2.72 8.84 51.43
C SER A 584 -3.73 9.18 50.32
N GLU A 585 -3.29 9.32 49.06
CA GLU A 585 -4.13 9.61 47.89
C GLU A 585 -4.69 8.35 47.22
N GLN A 586 -4.08 7.18 47.49
CA GLN A 586 -4.52 5.88 46.99
C GLN A 586 -5.91 5.51 47.52
N TYR A 587 -6.86 5.33 46.61
CA TYR A 587 -8.27 5.04 46.90
C TYR A 587 -8.96 6.09 47.80
N SER A 588 -8.41 7.31 47.87
CA SER A 588 -9.09 8.47 48.45
C SER A 588 -9.50 9.46 47.36
N SER A 589 -8.61 9.75 46.41
CA SER A 589 -8.86 10.53 45.19
C SER A 589 -8.39 9.84 43.92
N CYS A 590 -7.41 8.93 44.02
CA CYS A 590 -6.79 8.27 42.87
C CYS A 590 -7.05 6.76 42.87
N VAL A 591 -7.13 6.17 41.68
CA VAL A 591 -7.14 4.71 41.48
C VAL A 591 -6.04 4.29 40.49
N PRO A 592 -5.62 3.02 40.51
CA PRO A 592 -4.67 2.48 39.54
C PRO A 592 -5.17 2.59 38.09
N PHE A 593 -4.24 2.83 37.17
CA PHE A 593 -4.46 2.83 35.73
C PHE A 593 -3.72 1.66 35.08
N PHE A 594 -4.41 1.00 34.15
CA PHE A 594 -3.84 -0.05 33.30
C PHE A 594 -4.09 0.32 31.83
N SER A 595 -3.07 0.18 30.98
CA SER A 595 -3.19 0.47 29.54
C SER A 595 -4.03 -0.56 28.75
N LEU A 596 -4.67 -1.49 29.46
CA LEU A 596 -5.57 -2.49 28.92
C LEU A 596 -6.64 -1.87 28.01
N GLN A 597 -6.73 -2.35 26.77
CA GLN A 597 -7.77 -1.99 25.81
C GLN A 597 -8.75 -3.15 25.67
N ALA A 598 -9.78 -3.16 26.50
CA ALA A 598 -10.78 -4.20 26.44
C ALA A 598 -11.68 -4.03 25.21
N ALA A 599 -11.68 -5.03 24.31
CA ALA A 599 -12.48 -4.97 23.10
C ALA A 599 -13.98 -5.02 23.44
N ALA A 600 -14.70 -3.98 23.06
CA ALA A 600 -16.13 -4.00 22.85
C ALA A 600 -16.46 -4.65 21.49
N GLY A 601 -15.80 -5.75 21.13
CA GLY A 601 -16.05 -6.63 19.98
C GLY A 601 -15.94 -8.10 20.40
N ALA A 602 -15.55 -9.01 19.49
CA ALA A 602 -14.99 -10.31 19.89
C ALA A 602 -13.61 -10.07 20.56
N PHE A 603 -13.22 -10.98 21.47
CA PHE A 603 -11.98 -10.96 22.27
C PHE A 603 -10.80 -10.25 21.57
N SER A 604 -10.14 -9.30 22.26
CA SER A 604 -9.02 -8.49 21.73
C SER A 604 -7.83 -9.33 21.25
N ASP A 605 -6.93 -8.76 20.46
CA ASP A 605 -5.59 -9.36 20.29
C ASP A 605 -4.87 -9.46 21.65
N GLY A 606 -3.97 -10.42 21.81
CA GLY A 606 -3.35 -10.76 23.10
C GLY A 606 -2.67 -9.56 23.76
N GLN A 607 -2.99 -9.33 25.03
CA GLN A 607 -2.43 -8.23 25.85
C GLN A 607 -1.96 -8.83 27.18
N GLU A 608 -0.65 -8.72 27.46
CA GLU A 608 -0.10 -9.08 28.77
C GLU A 608 -0.42 -8.01 29.80
N VAL A 609 -1.53 -8.17 30.52
CA VAL A 609 -1.78 -7.42 31.76
C VAL A 609 -2.49 -8.37 32.70
N GLU A 610 -1.88 -8.76 33.82
CA GLU A 610 -2.60 -9.35 34.94
C GLU A 610 -2.95 -8.22 35.91
N PRO A 611 -4.22 -8.02 36.31
CA PRO A 611 -4.64 -6.97 37.26
C PRO A 611 -3.99 -7.07 38.65
N GLU A 612 -3.24 -8.14 38.88
CA GLU A 612 -2.44 -8.42 40.08
C GLU A 612 -0.97 -7.98 39.95
N ASN A 613 -0.55 -7.47 38.78
CA ASN A 613 0.74 -6.80 38.56
C ASN A 613 0.72 -5.33 39.03
N GLU A 614 1.92 -4.75 39.18
CA GLU A 614 2.09 -3.33 39.52
C GLU A 614 1.41 -2.44 38.46
N PRO A 615 0.62 -1.43 38.86
CA PRO A 615 -0.08 -0.56 37.92
C PRO A 615 0.90 0.34 37.16
N GLU A 616 0.57 0.67 35.92
CA GLU A 616 1.38 1.56 35.08
C GLU A 616 1.36 3.02 35.56
N GLY A 617 0.41 3.35 36.44
CA GLY A 617 0.36 4.61 37.18
C GLY A 617 -0.95 4.78 37.92
N TRP A 618 -1.18 5.97 38.47
CA TRP A 618 -2.40 6.33 39.19
C TRP A 618 -3.09 7.51 38.53
N VAL A 619 -4.42 7.50 38.54
CA VAL A 619 -5.26 8.55 37.95
C VAL A 619 -6.24 9.03 39.01
N GLU A 620 -6.33 10.35 39.16
CA GLU A 620 -7.39 11.01 39.93
C GLU A 620 -8.74 10.83 39.23
N VAL A 621 -9.76 10.36 39.97
CA VAL A 621 -11.06 10.05 39.41
C VAL A 621 -12.14 10.92 40.06
N ASP A 622 -12.81 11.75 39.27
CA ASP A 622 -13.98 12.49 39.72
C ASP A 622 -15.22 11.60 39.64
N THR A 623 -15.55 10.96 40.77
CA THR A 623 -16.70 10.06 40.88
C THR A 623 -17.51 10.35 42.14
N PHE A 624 -18.83 10.20 42.04
CA PHE A 624 -19.72 10.22 43.20
C PHE A 624 -19.60 8.95 44.06
N ARG A 625 -18.83 7.96 43.62
CA ARG A 625 -18.61 6.70 44.34
C ARG A 625 -17.48 6.87 45.34
N ARG A 626 -17.60 6.15 46.45
CA ARG A 626 -16.46 5.99 47.36
C ARG A 626 -15.43 5.08 46.67
N LEU A 627 -14.21 5.57 46.53
CA LEU A 627 -13.09 4.76 46.04
C LEU A 627 -12.72 3.71 47.09
N GLU A 628 -12.58 2.46 46.65
CA GLU A 628 -12.24 1.33 47.50
C GLU A 628 -11.15 0.48 46.84
N LYS A 629 -10.43 -0.31 47.64
CA LYS A 629 -9.37 -1.18 47.13
C LYS A 629 -9.95 -2.17 46.12
N GLY A 630 -9.28 -2.32 44.98
CA GLY A 630 -9.73 -3.15 43.86
C GLY A 630 -10.48 -2.38 42.75
N MET A 631 -10.71 -1.06 42.92
CA MET A 631 -11.12 -0.20 41.81
C MET A 631 -9.93 0.15 40.91
N PHE A 632 -10.13 0.26 39.60
CA PHE A 632 -9.11 0.69 38.63
C PHE A 632 -9.72 1.27 37.35
N VAL A 633 -8.91 1.99 36.57
CA VAL A 633 -9.30 2.54 35.26
C VAL A 633 -8.64 1.76 34.12
N ALA A 634 -9.43 1.43 33.10
CA ALA A 634 -8.97 0.89 31.82
C ALA A 634 -9.78 1.48 30.66
N GLN A 635 -9.26 1.41 29.44
CA GLN A 635 -9.93 1.92 28.24
C GLN A 635 -10.80 0.83 27.59
N VAL A 636 -12.00 1.19 27.16
CA VAL A 636 -12.88 0.32 26.36
C VAL A 636 -12.90 0.82 24.92
N VAL A 637 -12.58 -0.08 23.97
CA VAL A 637 -12.48 0.24 22.54
C VAL A 637 -13.44 -0.63 21.74
N GLY A 638 -14.24 -0.02 20.88
CA GLY A 638 -15.24 -0.65 20.02
C GLY A 638 -16.67 -0.19 20.32
N HIS A 639 -17.56 -0.40 19.36
CA HIS A 639 -18.91 0.18 19.39
C HIS A 639 -20.03 -0.75 19.91
N SER A 640 -19.75 -2.02 20.28
CA SER A 640 -20.83 -2.95 20.66
C SER A 640 -21.52 -2.63 21.99
N MET A 641 -20.91 -1.81 22.83
CA MET A 641 -21.46 -1.40 24.12
C MET A 641 -22.14 -0.02 24.08
N GLU A 642 -22.23 0.60 22.91
CA GLU A 642 -22.95 1.86 22.71
C GLU A 642 -24.47 1.69 22.86
N PRO A 643 -25.19 2.71 23.36
CA PRO A 643 -24.70 4.01 23.83
C PRO A 643 -24.21 3.98 25.30
N ARG A 644 -24.19 2.80 25.95
CA ARG A 644 -23.91 2.68 27.39
C ARG A 644 -22.44 2.95 27.74
N ILE A 645 -21.53 2.50 26.88
CA ILE A 645 -20.10 2.79 26.91
C ILE A 645 -19.71 3.27 25.50
N PRO A 646 -19.50 4.59 25.30
CA PRO A 646 -18.99 5.11 24.03
C PRO A 646 -17.61 4.57 23.69
N ASP A 647 -17.31 4.43 22.40
CA ASP A 647 -15.97 4.02 21.95
C ASP A 647 -14.86 4.94 22.49
N GLY A 648 -13.76 4.33 22.95
CA GLY A 648 -12.59 5.01 23.48
C GLY A 648 -12.72 5.51 24.93
N SER A 649 -13.82 5.19 25.62
CA SER A 649 -14.08 5.64 27.00
C SER A 649 -13.12 5.03 28.01
N PHE A 650 -12.60 5.85 28.92
CA PHE A 650 -11.99 5.36 30.16
C PHE A 650 -13.09 4.99 31.15
N CYS A 651 -13.04 3.77 31.65
CA CYS A 651 -14.07 3.22 32.50
C CYS A 651 -13.49 2.82 33.85
N LEU A 652 -14.25 3.08 34.91
CA LEU A 652 -13.94 2.61 36.26
C LEU A 652 -14.50 1.20 36.45
N PHE A 653 -13.64 0.29 36.90
CA PHE A 653 -13.96 -1.11 37.15
C PHE A 653 -13.72 -1.47 38.62
N GLN A 654 -14.37 -2.54 39.12
CA GLN A 654 -14.13 -3.12 40.45
C GLN A 654 -13.82 -4.62 40.36
N SER A 655 -12.72 -5.04 40.98
CA SER A 655 -12.33 -6.44 41.19
C SER A 655 -12.20 -6.78 42.69
N PRO A 656 -12.48 -8.03 43.13
CA PRO A 656 -13.16 -9.09 42.38
C PRO A 656 -14.67 -8.85 42.28
N VAL A 657 -15.32 -9.45 41.29
CA VAL A 657 -16.79 -9.38 41.16
C VAL A 657 -17.47 -10.20 42.26
N THR A 658 -18.15 -9.53 43.19
CA THR A 658 -18.91 -10.18 44.26
C THR A 658 -20.37 -10.42 43.87
N GLY A 659 -20.94 -11.57 44.25
CA GLY A 659 -22.35 -11.92 43.99
C GLY A 659 -22.64 -12.47 42.58
N SER A 660 -23.91 -12.44 42.16
CA SER A 660 -24.30 -12.89 40.82
C SER A 660 -23.74 -11.96 39.74
N ARG A 661 -23.24 -12.56 38.65
CA ARG A 661 -22.67 -11.86 37.48
C ARG A 661 -23.72 -11.66 36.38
N SER A 662 -24.81 -12.43 36.42
CA SER A 662 -25.85 -12.40 35.38
C SER A 662 -26.56 -11.04 35.32
N GLY A 663 -26.63 -10.44 34.13
CA GLY A 663 -27.19 -9.13 33.83
C GLY A 663 -26.23 -7.95 34.03
N ARG A 664 -25.01 -8.15 34.52
CA ARG A 664 -24.02 -7.09 34.77
C ARG A 664 -23.06 -6.93 33.59
N ILE A 665 -22.52 -5.73 33.43
CA ILE A 665 -21.44 -5.48 32.47
C ILE A 665 -20.12 -5.83 33.15
N VAL A 666 -19.36 -6.74 32.57
CA VAL A 666 -18.14 -7.27 33.16
C VAL A 666 -17.00 -7.28 32.17
N LEU A 667 -15.78 -7.13 32.70
CA LEU A 667 -14.53 -7.39 32.02
C LEU A 667 -14.20 -8.88 32.16
N VAL A 668 -13.96 -9.55 31.04
CA VAL A 668 -13.74 -10.99 30.95
C VAL A 668 -12.42 -11.29 30.24
N GLN A 669 -11.71 -12.28 30.75
CA GLN A 669 -10.50 -12.87 30.18
C GLN A 669 -10.75 -14.34 29.80
N HIS A 670 -10.15 -14.81 28.71
CA HIS A 670 -10.23 -16.20 28.23
C HIS A 670 -8.87 -16.92 28.34
N HIS A 671 -8.84 -18.16 28.87
CA HIS A 671 -7.63 -18.91 29.24
C HIS A 671 -7.05 -19.82 28.12
N GLU A 672 -7.83 -20.31 27.14
CA GLU A 672 -7.34 -21.24 26.09
C GLU A 672 -6.49 -20.59 24.96
N ILE A 673 -5.97 -19.38 25.17
CA ILE A 673 -4.91 -18.81 24.33
C ILE A 673 -3.66 -18.75 25.19
N SER A 674 -3.17 -19.93 25.56
CA SER A 674 -1.99 -20.13 26.38
C SER A 674 -0.75 -20.23 25.48
N ASP A 675 -0.25 -19.08 25.03
CA ASP A 675 1.18 -18.91 24.77
C ASP A 675 1.70 -18.00 25.90
N PRO A 676 2.69 -18.44 26.71
CA PRO A 676 3.28 -17.61 27.76
C PRO A 676 3.85 -16.27 27.28
N ASP A 677 3.99 -16.09 25.96
CA ASP A 677 4.51 -14.87 25.33
C ASP A 677 3.42 -13.84 24.92
N HIS A 678 2.12 -14.10 25.11
CA HIS A 678 1.07 -13.27 24.48
C HIS A 678 -0.11 -12.75 25.33
N GLY A 679 -0.30 -13.12 26.60
CA GLY A 679 -1.31 -12.51 27.48
C GLY A 679 -2.80 -12.68 27.06
N GLY A 680 -3.67 -13.01 28.02
CA GLY A 680 -5.07 -13.36 27.74
C GLY A 680 -5.87 -12.29 26.96
N ARG A 681 -6.86 -12.73 26.16
CA ARG A 681 -7.73 -11.81 25.40
C ARG A 681 -8.85 -11.26 26.28
N TYR A 682 -9.06 -9.94 26.27
CA TYR A 682 -10.04 -9.25 27.12
C TYR A 682 -11.27 -8.76 26.34
N THR A 683 -12.45 -8.81 26.96
CA THR A 683 -13.68 -8.18 26.43
C THR A 683 -14.56 -7.59 27.52
N VAL A 684 -15.30 -6.52 27.20
CA VAL A 684 -16.34 -5.94 28.05
C VAL A 684 -17.70 -6.16 27.41
N LYS A 685 -18.57 -6.89 28.11
CA LYS A 685 -19.93 -7.27 27.66
C LYS A 685 -20.89 -7.42 28.83
N GLN A 686 -22.20 -7.40 28.54
CA GLN A 686 -23.19 -7.84 29.53
C GLN A 686 -23.16 -9.37 29.62
N TYR A 687 -22.94 -9.90 30.82
CA TYR A 687 -22.82 -11.33 31.08
C TYR A 687 -24.18 -11.93 31.42
N GLU A 688 -24.59 -12.98 30.70
CA GLU A 688 -25.73 -13.83 31.08
C GLU A 688 -25.29 -15.28 31.22
N SER A 689 -25.82 -15.97 32.24
CA SER A 689 -25.59 -17.41 32.41
C SER A 689 -26.88 -18.14 32.79
N THR A 690 -27.04 -19.36 32.26
CA THR A 690 -28.09 -20.28 32.68
C THR A 690 -27.48 -21.42 33.53
N LYS A 691 -28.14 -21.77 34.64
CA LYS A 691 -27.68 -22.84 35.55
C LYS A 691 -28.59 -24.06 35.41
N ARG A 692 -28.00 -25.25 35.39
CA ARG A 692 -28.75 -26.52 35.44
C ARG A 692 -29.24 -26.78 36.87
N VAL A 693 -30.50 -27.16 37.04
CA VAL A 693 -31.00 -27.70 38.32
C VAL A 693 -30.84 -29.21 38.24
N PRO A 694 -30.03 -29.86 39.10
CA PRO A 694 -29.91 -31.31 39.11
C PRO A 694 -31.25 -31.95 39.44
N SER A 695 -31.65 -32.98 38.70
CA SER A 695 -32.88 -33.73 38.96
C SER A 695 -32.76 -34.78 40.08
N ASP A 696 -31.58 -34.91 40.71
CA ASP A 696 -31.29 -35.96 41.69
C ASP A 696 -30.39 -35.43 42.83
N GLU A 697 -30.77 -35.68 44.09
CA GLU A 697 -30.14 -35.12 45.30
C GLU A 697 -28.71 -35.66 45.57
N SER A 698 -28.23 -36.62 44.77
CA SER A 698 -26.90 -37.24 44.95
C SER A 698 -25.79 -36.65 44.08
N GLN A 699 -26.04 -35.63 43.26
CA GLN A 699 -25.03 -34.93 42.47
C GLN A 699 -25.00 -33.44 42.84
N LEU A 700 -24.14 -33.09 43.81
CA LEU A 700 -23.87 -31.71 44.23
C LEU A 700 -22.74 -31.12 43.38
N GLU A 701 -22.96 -30.91 42.08
CA GLU A 701 -22.10 -30.04 41.27
C GLU A 701 -22.97 -29.02 40.53
N TRP A 702 -22.78 -27.74 40.87
CA TRP A 702 -23.45 -26.62 40.23
C TRP A 702 -22.73 -26.31 38.89
N GLY A 703 -23.20 -26.87 37.78
CA GLY A 703 -22.67 -26.57 36.44
C GLY A 703 -23.44 -25.45 35.70
N HIS A 704 -22.73 -24.55 35.02
CA HIS A 704 -23.30 -23.59 34.08
C HIS A 704 -23.62 -24.28 32.73
N GLU A 705 -24.84 -24.14 32.21
CA GLU A 705 -25.26 -24.83 30.96
C GLU A 705 -25.00 -23.99 29.70
N SER A 706 -24.88 -22.65 29.82
CA SER A 706 -24.37 -21.76 28.77
C SER A 706 -24.06 -20.36 29.30
N ILE A 707 -23.05 -19.71 28.72
CA ILE A 707 -22.72 -18.29 28.94
C ILE A 707 -22.98 -17.55 27.62
N VAL A 708 -23.62 -16.39 27.70
CA VAL A 708 -23.88 -15.51 26.54
C VAL A 708 -23.42 -14.09 26.88
N PHE A 709 -22.68 -13.49 25.96
CA PHE A 709 -22.28 -12.09 26.03
C PHE A 709 -23.19 -11.23 25.17
N LYS A 710 -23.87 -10.27 25.80
CA LYS A 710 -24.80 -9.37 25.12
C LYS A 710 -24.19 -8.00 24.84
N PRO A 711 -24.24 -7.52 23.59
CA PRO A 711 -23.95 -6.13 23.28
C PRO A 711 -25.11 -5.23 23.76
N PHE A 712 -24.82 -3.95 24.02
CA PHE A 712 -25.85 -2.91 24.21
C PHE A 712 -26.27 -2.27 22.88
N ASN A 713 -25.37 -2.27 21.90
CA ASN A 713 -25.63 -1.77 20.57
C ASN A 713 -26.40 -2.82 19.76
N LYS A 714 -27.59 -2.45 19.28
CA LYS A 714 -28.52 -3.34 18.58
C LYS A 714 -28.05 -3.77 17.19
N ASP A 715 -27.01 -3.14 16.67
CA ASP A 715 -26.39 -3.51 15.39
C ASP A 715 -25.44 -4.72 15.50
N TYR A 716 -25.26 -5.26 16.72
CA TYR A 716 -24.41 -6.41 17.02
C TYR A 716 -25.25 -7.57 17.59
N ASP A 717 -24.92 -8.80 17.20
CA ASP A 717 -25.59 -10.01 17.67
C ASP A 717 -25.07 -10.49 19.04
N ASP A 718 -25.89 -11.26 19.75
CA ASP A 718 -25.49 -11.97 20.99
C ASP A 718 -24.37 -12.98 20.69
N ILE A 719 -23.34 -13.02 21.54
CA ILE A 719 -22.17 -13.89 21.37
C ILE A 719 -22.26 -15.04 22.37
N PRO A 720 -22.66 -16.26 21.96
CA PRO A 720 -22.58 -17.43 22.83
C PRO A 720 -21.11 -17.79 23.07
N PHE A 721 -20.80 -18.20 24.30
CA PHE A 721 -19.48 -18.72 24.62
C PHE A 721 -19.40 -20.21 24.24
N GLU A 722 -18.49 -20.55 23.33
CA GLU A 722 -18.25 -21.91 22.81
C GLU A 722 -16.93 -22.47 23.39
N GLY A 723 -16.88 -22.74 24.70
CA GLY A 723 -15.72 -23.27 25.41
C GLY A 723 -16.09 -23.83 26.80
N ASP A 724 -15.13 -24.38 27.56
CA ASP A 724 -15.39 -24.80 28.94
C ASP A 724 -15.62 -23.55 29.81
N PRO A 725 -16.73 -23.43 30.57
CA PRO A 725 -16.93 -22.32 31.49
C PRO A 725 -15.77 -22.07 32.47
N GLU A 726 -14.94 -23.09 32.76
CA GLU A 726 -13.73 -22.93 33.58
C GLU A 726 -12.62 -22.11 32.89
N ASP A 727 -12.62 -22.01 31.55
CA ASP A 727 -11.64 -21.24 30.76
C ASP A 727 -11.91 -19.72 30.76
N LEU A 728 -12.95 -19.28 31.48
CA LEU A 728 -13.46 -17.92 31.39
C LEU A 728 -13.41 -17.22 32.76
N ILE A 729 -12.46 -16.30 32.90
CA ILE A 729 -12.24 -15.56 34.13
C ILE A 729 -12.96 -14.21 34.04
N VAL A 730 -13.90 -13.97 34.94
CA VAL A 730 -14.52 -12.65 35.10
C VAL A 730 -13.66 -11.80 36.03
N VAL A 731 -12.97 -10.84 35.44
CA VAL A 731 -11.89 -10.06 36.05
C VAL A 731 -12.45 -8.95 36.93
N ALA A 732 -13.41 -8.18 36.41
CA ALA A 732 -13.95 -7.01 37.09
C ALA A 732 -15.37 -6.66 36.59
N GLU A 733 -16.11 -5.89 37.38
CA GLU A 733 -17.38 -5.30 36.98
C GLU A 733 -17.17 -3.86 36.52
N PHE A 734 -17.85 -3.45 35.44
CA PHE A 734 -17.95 -2.06 35.03
C PHE A 734 -18.84 -1.26 36.00
N LEU A 735 -18.32 -0.15 36.53
CA LEU A 735 -19.06 0.75 37.42
C LEU A 735 -19.62 1.97 36.69
N GLU A 736 -18.78 2.64 35.89
CA GLU A 736 -19.12 3.88 35.19
C GLU A 736 -18.10 4.24 34.10
N VAL A 737 -18.55 5.05 33.15
CA VAL A 737 -17.67 5.79 32.23
C VAL A 737 -17.22 7.03 32.98
N LEU A 738 -15.92 7.32 32.95
CA LEU A 738 -15.35 8.51 33.56
C LEU A 738 -15.42 9.67 32.56
N ASP A 739 -16.14 10.71 32.95
CA ASP A 739 -16.03 12.03 32.33
C ASP A 739 -14.78 12.68 32.94
N GLY A 740 -13.71 12.86 32.19
CA GLY A 740 -12.49 13.50 32.73
C GLY A 740 -12.31 14.97 32.36
#